data_AF-A0ABD3RE54-F1
#
_entry.id   AF-A0ABD3RE54-F1
#
_cell.length_a   1.000
_cell.length_b   1.000
_cell.length_c   1.000
_cell.angle_alpha   90.00
_cell.angle_beta   90.00
_cell.angle_gamma   90.00
#
_symmetry.space_group_name_H-M   'P 1'
#
loop_
_entity.id
_entity.type
_entity.pdbx_description
1 polymer ?
#
loop_
_entity_poly.entity_id
_entity_poly.type
_entity_poly.pdbx_seq_one_letter_code
_entity_poly.pdbx_strand_id
1 'polypeptide(L)'
;MVFVGHVISKPLRVFNGIEVGRAWLGWAADMSAAAKANRASIMARKIASLSTSYTNSLISNSQQQKHTIIIAGASDRLMPSPETTMPTIAPLVLLLLVFSANGFMTSPTTKYSTRLHSSKSLRRPTPSRISQTQNYHDAKALSHKFIEDYQRLRQNNGGEKKRVVIFGGGLSGLACAKYLSDAGHEPILFEARAMLGGKVAAWQDEDGDYIETGLHIFFGAYPNIHNLLQELGIGDRLNWAPHRMTFAMQELPGQFTTFDFPPDIPAPFNMAAAILRNTQMLTLEEKIKMVPALLPMLLEGQSFIDAQDEKSVLQFMSEYSMPTRINEEIFIAMGKALDFIDPDKLSMTVVLTAMNRFINEADGSQTAFLDGNPPERLCQPIKEWVERKGGTVVCSSPVLEILLDEEDNTVKCLKLANGSTVTADYYVSAVPVDVLKRLIPTKWSTIPYFRQLDELVGIPVINIQLWFDRKLNSIDGLCFSRSPLLSVYADMSNNCEEYADEKRSMLELVFAPCSPEAGASVNWIAKTDAEIVDATMKELERLFPTEVGPHTSIERRANLVKSTVVRVPHSVYAATPGRNKFRPSQVSPIDNFVMAGDYASQKYLGSMEGAVLSGKLAAEVICDKTMGRSNRYGLREVHSSVQGAVLKERSPVGITGNSPLSFGGGQQEWVERKGGTVVCSSPVLEILLDEEDNTVKCLKLANGSTVTADYYVSAVPVDVLKWLIPTKWSTIPYFRQLDELVGIPVINIQLWFDRKLNSIDGLCFSRSPLLSVYADMSNNCEEYADEKRSMLELVFAPCSPEAGASVNWIAKTDAEIVDATMKELEQLFPTEVGPHTSIERCANLV
;
A
#
# COMPACT_ATOMS: atom_id res chain seq x y z
N MET A 1 -35.79 14.72 39.43
CA MET A 1 -36.87 15.45 40.14
C MET A 1 -37.95 15.76 39.10
N VAL A 2 -39.20 15.30 39.30
CA VAL A 2 -40.44 15.74 38.60
C VAL A 2 -40.51 15.66 37.04
N PHE A 3 -41.25 14.65 36.52
CA PHE A 3 -42.13 14.62 35.30
C PHE A 3 -41.56 14.99 33.89
N VAL A 4 -42.06 14.58 32.72
CA VAL A 4 -43.30 13.90 32.20
C VAL A 4 -42.86 12.89 31.08
N GLY A 5 -43.56 11.84 30.60
CA GLY A 5 -44.79 11.13 30.99
C GLY A 5 -45.73 10.73 29.82
N HIS A 6 -46.07 9.44 29.66
CA HIS A 6 -47.01 8.84 28.66
C HIS A 6 -46.54 8.81 27.17
N VAL A 7 -47.01 7.94 26.25
CA VAL A 7 -48.14 6.95 26.21
C VAL A 7 -47.63 5.56 25.74
N ILE A 8 -48.38 4.47 26.01
CA ILE A 8 -48.12 3.08 25.58
C ILE A 8 -49.24 2.58 24.64
N SER A 9 -48.96 1.79 23.57
CA SER A 9 -49.55 0.43 23.32
C SER A 9 -49.67 -0.07 21.85
N LYS A 10 -49.27 -1.35 21.65
CA LYS A 10 -49.89 -2.42 20.80
C LYS A 10 -49.89 -2.29 19.24
N PRO A 11 -50.11 -3.40 18.48
CA PRO A 11 -49.54 -4.75 18.64
C PRO A 11 -49.15 -5.46 17.28
N LEU A 12 -48.43 -6.60 17.33
CA LEU A 12 -48.23 -7.47 16.14
C LEU A 12 -49.45 -8.36 15.82
N ARG A 13 -49.54 -8.83 14.55
CA ARG A 13 -50.49 -9.86 14.05
C ARG A 13 -49.83 -10.92 13.14
N VAL A 14 -49.24 -11.95 13.77
CA VAL A 14 -49.74 -13.35 13.79
C VAL A 14 -50.10 -14.12 12.48
N PHE A 15 -49.46 -15.31 12.31
CA PHE A 15 -49.74 -16.49 11.43
C PHE A 15 -49.63 -16.34 9.89
N ASN A 16 -49.22 -17.34 9.08
CA ASN A 16 -48.92 -18.80 9.24
C ASN A 16 -47.87 -19.26 8.17
N GLY A 17 -47.39 -20.51 7.98
CA GLY A 17 -47.55 -21.83 8.65
C GLY A 17 -47.45 -23.03 7.66
N ILE A 18 -47.10 -24.27 8.14
CA ILE A 18 -47.16 -25.61 7.43
C ILE A 18 -46.02 -25.85 6.38
N GLU A 19 -45.40 -27.03 6.10
CA GLU A 19 -45.49 -28.50 6.43
C GLU A 19 -44.03 -29.10 6.55
N VAL A 20 -43.56 -29.92 7.53
CA VAL A 20 -43.72 -31.35 7.93
C VAL A 20 -42.95 -32.45 7.12
N GLY A 21 -42.07 -33.22 7.82
CA GLY A 21 -41.50 -34.53 7.39
C GLY A 21 -40.01 -34.74 7.79
N ARG A 22 -39.65 -35.34 8.95
CA ARG A 22 -39.49 -36.79 9.30
C ARG A 22 -38.44 -37.53 8.44
N ALA A 23 -37.50 -38.34 8.96
CA ALA A 23 -37.25 -38.97 10.28
C ALA A 23 -35.73 -39.30 10.43
N TRP A 24 -35.17 -39.95 11.47
CA TRP A 24 -35.23 -39.96 12.95
C TRP A 24 -34.28 -41.11 13.40
N LEU A 25 -33.50 -40.91 14.48
CA LEU A 25 -32.59 -41.87 15.18
C LEU A 25 -31.34 -42.44 14.48
N GLY A 26 -30.23 -42.39 15.23
CA GLY A 26 -28.97 -43.09 14.94
C GLY A 26 -27.92 -42.96 16.05
N TRP A 27 -27.90 -43.90 17.00
CA TRP A 27 -26.84 -44.19 17.99
C TRP A 27 -26.36 -43.10 18.99
N ALA A 28 -26.59 -43.38 20.27
CA ALA A 28 -25.82 -42.85 21.39
C ALA A 28 -25.60 -43.97 22.44
N ALA A 29 -24.59 -44.82 22.20
CA ALA A 29 -24.18 -45.87 23.14
C ALA A 29 -22.79 -46.43 22.80
N ASP A 30 -21.72 -45.85 23.36
CA ASP A 30 -20.73 -46.64 24.12
C ASP A 30 -19.74 -45.76 24.93
N MET A 31 -18.91 -46.40 25.76
CA MET A 31 -17.72 -45.87 26.45
C MET A 31 -17.93 -44.79 27.52
N SER A 32 -18.58 -45.16 28.63
CA SER A 32 -18.30 -44.57 29.94
C SER A 32 -17.55 -45.56 30.83
N ALA A 33 -16.26 -45.33 31.10
CA ALA A 33 -15.54 -45.64 32.37
C ALA A 33 -14.00 -45.59 32.24
N ALA A 34 -13.35 -44.52 32.72
CA ALA A 34 -11.95 -44.56 33.19
C ALA A 34 -11.66 -43.39 34.17
N ALA A 35 -11.21 -43.72 35.38
CA ALA A 35 -11.22 -42.86 36.57
C ALA A 35 -10.40 -41.54 36.51
N LYS A 36 -10.92 -40.54 37.25
CA LYS A 36 -10.22 -39.32 37.70
C LYS A 36 -8.98 -39.67 38.55
N ALA A 37 -7.85 -38.97 38.36
CA ALA A 37 -6.79 -38.87 39.36
C ALA A 37 -5.91 -37.60 39.22
N ASN A 38 -5.47 -37.04 40.36
CA ASN A 38 -4.37 -36.08 40.55
C ASN A 38 -4.16 -34.92 39.55
N ARG A 39 -4.72 -33.73 39.88
CA ARG A 39 -3.99 -32.43 39.76
C ARG A 39 -4.50 -31.28 40.65
N ALA A 40 -5.59 -31.44 41.40
CA ALA A 40 -6.24 -30.33 42.14
C ALA A 40 -5.60 -29.95 43.50
N SER A 41 -4.78 -30.79 44.12
CA SER A 41 -4.35 -30.61 45.53
C SER A 41 -3.15 -29.67 45.75
N ILE A 42 -2.39 -29.33 44.70
CA ILE A 42 -1.14 -28.56 44.82
C ILE A 42 -1.40 -27.04 44.71
N MET A 43 -2.32 -26.62 43.84
CA MET A 43 -2.53 -25.19 43.55
C MET A 43 -3.24 -24.46 44.72
N ALA A 44 -4.21 -25.12 45.36
CA ALA A 44 -4.93 -24.59 46.53
C ALA A 44 -3.99 -24.25 47.71
N ARG A 45 -2.90 -25.02 47.90
CA ARG A 45 -1.93 -24.77 48.99
C ARG A 45 -1.01 -23.58 48.73
N LYS A 46 -0.75 -23.19 47.47
CA LYS A 46 0.03 -21.99 47.16
C LYS A 46 -0.79 -20.71 47.35
N ILE A 47 -2.05 -20.69 46.92
CA ILE A 47 -2.92 -19.51 47.02
C ILE A 47 -3.18 -19.13 48.49
N ALA A 48 -3.38 -20.12 49.37
CA ALA A 48 -3.58 -19.91 50.80
C ALA A 48 -2.34 -19.39 51.57
N SER A 49 -1.15 -19.35 50.94
CA SER A 49 0.10 -18.91 51.58
C SER A 49 0.51 -17.46 51.29
N LEU A 50 -0.22 -16.76 50.41
CA LEU A 50 0.12 -15.41 49.93
C LEU A 50 -0.79 -14.31 50.50
N SER A 51 -1.82 -14.64 51.27
CA SER A 51 -2.77 -13.68 51.86
C SER A 51 -2.49 -13.31 53.33
N THR A 52 -1.30 -13.64 53.86
CA THR A 52 -0.99 -13.53 55.30
C THR A 52 0.26 -12.70 55.63
N SER A 53 0.70 -11.82 54.71
CA SER A 53 1.88 -10.94 54.92
C SER A 53 1.65 -9.44 54.68
N TYR A 54 0.46 -9.03 54.21
CA TYR A 54 0.14 -7.63 53.87
C TYR A 54 -0.99 -7.01 54.70
N THR A 55 -1.30 -7.58 55.87
CA THR A 55 -2.33 -7.10 56.81
C THR A 55 -1.75 -6.83 58.20
N ASN A 56 -0.64 -6.09 58.27
CA ASN A 56 -0.11 -5.54 59.53
C ASN A 56 0.76 -4.28 59.31
N SER A 57 0.16 -3.24 58.73
CA SER A 57 0.69 -1.86 58.74
C SER A 57 -0.46 -0.87 58.55
N LEU A 58 -0.39 0.29 59.22
CA LEU A 58 -1.33 1.41 59.10
C LEU A 58 -2.81 1.13 59.48
N ILE A 59 -3.04 0.75 60.75
CA ILE A 59 -4.25 1.15 61.47
C ILE A 59 -3.89 2.29 62.42
N SER A 60 -4.34 3.51 62.14
CA SER A 60 -4.40 4.60 63.12
C SER A 60 -5.31 5.74 62.66
N ASN A 61 -6.35 6.04 63.45
CA ASN A 61 -7.24 7.23 63.36
C ASN A 61 -8.14 7.34 62.10
N SER A 62 -9.42 7.74 62.19
CA SER A 62 -10.27 7.95 63.38
C SER A 62 -11.77 8.00 63.04
N GLN A 63 -12.59 7.39 63.91
CA GLN A 63 -14.00 7.65 64.23
C GLN A 63 -15.10 7.76 63.13
N GLN A 64 -16.14 6.92 63.31
CA GLN A 64 -17.60 7.21 63.27
C GLN A 64 -18.18 8.10 62.15
N GLN A 65 -19.26 7.71 61.45
CA GLN A 65 -20.53 7.24 62.03
C GLN A 65 -21.16 6.01 61.34
N LYS A 66 -22.18 5.44 62.00
CA LYS A 66 -23.02 4.33 61.50
C LYS A 66 -24.25 4.86 60.78
N HIS A 67 -24.82 4.06 59.88
CA HIS A 67 -26.27 3.72 59.88
C HIS A 67 -26.47 2.31 59.26
N THR A 68 -27.57 1.63 59.60
CA THR A 68 -27.83 0.22 59.26
C THR A 68 -29.31 0.00 58.95
N ILE A 69 -29.62 -0.78 57.91
CA ILE A 69 -30.86 -1.58 57.67
C ILE A 69 -30.55 -2.43 56.41
N ILE A 70 -30.30 -3.74 56.52
CA ILE A 70 -31.27 -4.86 56.62
C ILE A 70 -32.13 -5.01 55.35
N ILE A 71 -31.95 -6.15 54.66
CA ILE A 71 -32.91 -6.72 53.69
C ILE A 71 -33.17 -8.17 54.10
N ALA A 72 -34.43 -8.58 54.15
CA ALA A 72 -34.85 -9.96 54.45
C ALA A 72 -35.08 -10.76 53.15
N GLY A 73 -35.06 -12.10 53.23
CA GLY A 73 -35.17 -12.98 52.06
C GLY A 73 -36.25 -14.07 52.15
N ALA A 74 -36.72 -14.50 50.98
CA ALA A 74 -37.55 -15.67 50.67
C ALA A 74 -37.69 -15.75 49.12
N SER A 75 -37.95 -16.89 48.44
CA SER A 75 -37.77 -18.31 48.77
C SER A 75 -37.93 -19.15 47.48
N ASP A 76 -37.18 -20.24 47.35
CA ASP A 76 -37.28 -21.41 46.46
C ASP A 76 -38.16 -21.42 45.19
N ARG A 77 -37.56 -21.80 44.04
CA ARG A 77 -38.00 -22.93 43.19
C ARG A 77 -36.98 -23.36 42.11
N LEU A 78 -37.09 -24.63 41.69
CA LEU A 78 -36.33 -25.38 40.68
C LEU A 78 -36.90 -25.13 39.26
N MET A 79 -36.30 -25.39 38.08
CA MET A 79 -35.03 -25.97 37.54
C MET A 79 -35.05 -25.71 35.98
N PRO A 80 -34.04 -26.01 35.13
CA PRO A 80 -32.68 -26.51 35.33
C PRO A 80 -31.59 -25.64 34.61
N SER A 81 -30.39 -26.20 34.39
CA SER A 81 -29.24 -25.59 33.70
C SER A 81 -29.27 -25.66 32.16
N PRO A 82 -28.60 -24.72 31.49
CA PRO A 82 -27.77 -25.00 30.32
C PRO A 82 -26.27 -24.76 30.62
N GLU A 83 -25.39 -25.56 30.02
CA GLU A 83 -23.93 -25.31 30.08
C GLU A 83 -23.53 -24.27 29.04
N THR A 84 -22.88 -23.18 29.47
CA THR A 84 -22.10 -22.29 28.58
C THR A 84 -21.14 -21.46 29.41
N THR A 85 -19.84 -21.59 29.16
CA THR A 85 -18.79 -20.87 29.91
C THR A 85 -18.65 -19.43 29.43
N MET A 86 -19.22 -18.47 30.17
CA MET A 86 -18.98 -17.05 29.95
C MET A 86 -17.50 -16.67 30.17
N PRO A 87 -16.86 -15.92 29.26
CA PRO A 87 -15.60 -15.22 29.53
C PRO A 87 -15.83 -13.93 30.35
N THR A 88 -14.74 -13.39 30.91
CA THR A 88 -14.73 -12.33 31.92
C THR A 88 -14.98 -10.92 31.37
N ILE A 89 -16.24 -10.56 31.07
CA ILE A 89 -16.59 -9.22 30.54
C ILE A 89 -17.07 -8.24 31.62
N ALA A 90 -17.72 -8.72 32.69
CA ALA A 90 -18.22 -7.87 33.79
C ALA A 90 -17.19 -6.90 34.42
N PRO A 91 -15.88 -7.22 34.55
CA PRO A 91 -14.89 -6.28 35.09
C PRO A 91 -14.66 -5.04 34.22
N LEU A 92 -14.82 -5.15 32.89
CA LEU A 92 -14.43 -4.08 31.95
C LEU A 92 -15.39 -2.88 32.04
N VAL A 93 -16.69 -3.15 32.04
CA VAL A 93 -17.75 -2.14 32.24
C VAL A 93 -17.66 -1.53 33.64
N LEU A 94 -17.37 -2.35 34.65
CA LEU A 94 -17.22 -1.87 36.02
C LEU A 94 -15.98 -0.97 36.19
N LEU A 95 -14.87 -1.25 35.51
CA LEU A 95 -13.65 -0.43 35.55
C LEU A 95 -13.91 0.97 34.97
N LEU A 96 -14.60 1.05 33.83
CA LEU A 96 -15.00 2.31 33.19
C LEU A 96 -15.93 3.16 34.09
N LEU A 97 -16.81 2.51 34.85
CA LEU A 97 -17.72 3.20 35.78
C LEU A 97 -17.03 3.61 37.10
N VAL A 98 -16.17 2.76 37.69
CA VAL A 98 -15.54 3.02 38.99
C VAL A 98 -14.58 4.20 38.96
N PHE A 99 -13.87 4.42 37.84
CA PHE A 99 -13.02 5.61 37.70
C PHE A 99 -13.79 6.94 37.61
N SER A 100 -15.12 6.93 37.37
CA SER A 100 -15.93 8.16 37.43
C SER A 100 -16.15 8.70 38.86
N ALA A 101 -15.92 7.87 39.89
CA ALA A 101 -16.29 8.20 41.28
C ALA A 101 -15.15 8.82 42.13
N ASN A 102 -13.88 8.73 41.70
CA ASN A 102 -12.71 9.16 42.47
C ASN A 102 -11.89 10.24 41.75
N GLY A 103 -12.41 11.47 41.74
CA GLY A 103 -11.66 12.63 41.27
C GLY A 103 -10.69 13.18 42.33
N PHE A 104 -9.41 12.77 42.29
CA PHE A 104 -8.27 13.55 42.80
C PHE A 104 -6.92 12.95 42.36
N MET A 105 -6.33 13.49 41.28
CA MET A 105 -4.88 13.40 41.04
C MET A 105 -4.40 14.70 40.38
N THR A 106 -3.31 15.27 40.91
CA THR A 106 -2.70 16.51 40.42
C THR A 106 -1.94 16.26 39.12
N SER A 107 -2.24 17.03 38.07
CA SER A 107 -1.51 16.96 36.79
C SER A 107 -0.06 17.43 36.93
N PRO A 108 0.95 16.60 36.61
CA PRO A 108 2.29 17.08 36.32
C PRO A 108 2.33 17.62 34.89
N THR A 109 2.60 18.92 34.73
CA THR A 109 2.87 19.53 33.42
C THR A 109 4.25 19.11 32.92
N THR A 110 4.30 17.90 32.33
CA THR A 110 5.52 17.30 31.79
C THR A 110 6.04 18.12 30.61
N LYS A 111 6.99 19.04 30.88
CA LYS A 111 7.82 19.62 29.83
C LYS A 111 8.64 18.50 29.20
N TYR A 112 8.52 18.34 27.87
CA TYR A 112 9.30 17.36 27.13
C TYR A 112 10.80 17.62 27.34
N SER A 113 11.48 16.64 27.94
CA SER A 113 12.93 16.61 28.08
C SER A 113 13.50 15.74 26.96
N THR A 114 13.74 16.33 25.79
CA THR A 114 14.42 15.70 24.64
C THR A 114 15.89 15.41 24.96
N ARG A 115 16.12 14.36 25.77
CA ARG A 115 17.45 13.75 25.86
C ARG A 115 17.74 13.02 24.56
N LEU A 116 18.58 13.64 23.72
CA LEU A 116 19.33 12.97 22.66
C LEU A 116 19.84 11.63 23.19
N HIS A 117 19.33 10.53 22.64
CA HIS A 117 19.80 9.20 23.01
C HIS A 117 21.11 8.94 22.28
N SER A 118 22.22 8.84 23.03
CA SER A 118 23.52 8.46 22.48
C SER A 118 23.42 7.10 21.80
N SER A 119 23.98 6.96 20.60
CA SER A 119 23.89 5.77 19.75
C SER A 119 24.36 4.48 20.45
N LYS A 120 23.37 3.69 20.90
CA LYS A 120 23.55 2.35 21.46
C LYS A 120 22.43 1.44 20.99
N SER A 121 22.68 0.73 19.90
CA SER A 121 21.78 -0.27 19.28
C SER A 121 20.41 0.28 18.87
N LEU A 122 20.23 0.67 17.60
CA LEU A 122 18.90 0.91 17.03
C LEU A 122 17.99 -0.32 17.23
N ARG A 123 18.57 -1.52 17.10
CA ARG A 123 17.90 -2.82 17.06
C ARG A 123 17.22 -3.16 18.39
N ARG A 124 15.89 -3.03 18.41
CA ARG A 124 15.03 -3.38 19.56
C ARG A 124 14.40 -4.77 19.34
N PRO A 125 14.49 -5.68 20.33
CA PRO A 125 14.16 -7.09 20.13
C PRO A 125 12.66 -7.37 20.07
N THR A 126 12.30 -8.44 19.36
CA THR A 126 10.91 -8.92 19.20
C THR A 126 10.22 -9.20 20.53
N PRO A 127 9.03 -8.60 20.79
CA PRO A 127 8.25 -8.82 22.01
C PRO A 127 7.97 -10.31 22.26
N SER A 128 8.37 -10.79 23.44
CA SER A 128 8.43 -12.21 23.74
C SER A 128 7.06 -12.92 23.77
N ARG A 129 5.95 -12.18 23.78
CA ARG A 129 4.58 -12.74 23.81
C ARG A 129 4.00 -13.01 22.42
N ILE A 130 4.55 -12.44 21.35
CA ILE A 130 4.05 -12.63 19.98
C ILE A 130 4.05 -14.12 19.60
N SER A 131 5.14 -14.82 19.91
CA SER A 131 5.25 -16.27 19.68
C SER A 131 4.39 -17.16 20.60
N GLN A 132 3.61 -16.55 21.51
CA GLN A 132 2.75 -17.21 22.50
C GLN A 132 1.24 -16.97 22.25
N THR A 133 0.87 -16.20 21.22
CA THR A 133 -0.55 -15.92 20.93
C THR A 133 -1.19 -17.08 20.17
N GLN A 134 -2.49 -17.30 20.39
CA GLN A 134 -3.22 -18.35 19.68
C GLN A 134 -3.17 -18.14 18.15
N ASN A 135 -3.27 -16.90 17.68
CA ASN A 135 -3.13 -16.56 16.26
C ASN A 135 -1.75 -16.94 15.70
N TYR A 136 -0.66 -16.79 16.47
CA TYR A 136 0.68 -17.26 16.07
C TYR A 136 0.76 -18.78 15.98
N HIS A 137 0.16 -19.50 16.94
CA HIS A 137 0.09 -20.95 16.93
C HIS A 137 -0.79 -21.50 15.80
N ASP A 138 -1.93 -20.88 15.52
CA ASP A 138 -2.84 -21.25 14.42
C ASP A 138 -2.17 -21.04 13.06
N ALA A 139 -1.49 -19.90 12.87
CA ALA A 139 -0.74 -19.61 11.64
C ALA A 139 0.41 -20.60 11.39
N LYS A 140 1.02 -21.14 12.46
CA LYS A 140 2.03 -22.20 12.38
C LYS A 140 1.42 -23.57 12.10
N ALA A 141 0.34 -23.91 12.79
CA ALA A 141 -0.37 -25.17 12.63
C ALA A 141 -0.92 -25.33 11.20
N LEU A 142 -1.36 -24.21 10.58
CA LEU A 142 -1.80 -24.18 9.19
C LEU A 142 -0.71 -24.64 8.21
N SER A 143 0.50 -24.05 8.24
CA SER A 143 1.59 -24.47 7.34
C SER A 143 2.05 -25.90 7.65
N HIS A 144 2.28 -26.23 8.92
CA HIS A 144 2.66 -27.60 9.33
C HIS A 144 1.68 -28.67 8.83
N LYS A 145 0.37 -28.44 8.98
CA LYS A 145 -0.69 -29.41 8.63
C LYS A 145 -0.59 -29.88 7.17
N PHE A 146 -0.60 -28.97 6.19
CA PHE A 146 -0.61 -29.39 4.79
C PHE A 146 0.76 -29.87 4.29
N ILE A 147 1.85 -29.31 4.84
CA ILE A 147 3.22 -29.78 4.57
C ILE A 147 3.40 -31.22 5.06
N GLU A 148 3.07 -31.51 6.32
CA GLU A 148 3.22 -32.86 6.89
C GLU A 148 2.27 -33.87 6.24
N ASP A 149 1.01 -33.51 5.98
CA ASP A 149 0.06 -34.40 5.29
C ASP A 149 0.57 -34.85 3.92
N TYR A 150 1.08 -33.92 3.09
CA TYR A 150 1.56 -34.23 1.75
C TYR A 150 2.96 -34.89 1.78
N GLN A 151 3.86 -34.49 2.68
CA GLN A 151 5.13 -35.19 2.87
C GLN A 151 4.94 -36.66 3.31
N ARG A 152 3.96 -36.94 4.18
CA ARG A 152 3.58 -38.32 4.56
C ARG A 152 2.99 -39.10 3.38
N LEU A 153 2.20 -38.45 2.51
CA LEU A 153 1.72 -39.09 1.29
C LEU A 153 2.90 -39.51 0.38
N ARG A 154 3.87 -38.61 0.19
CA ARG A 154 5.09 -38.88 -0.60
C ARG A 154 5.98 -39.97 -0.02
N GLN A 155 6.12 -40.05 1.30
CA GLN A 155 6.85 -41.14 1.97
C GLN A 155 6.18 -42.50 1.78
N ASN A 156 4.86 -42.53 1.58
CA ASN A 156 4.08 -43.74 1.31
C ASN A 156 3.95 -44.07 -0.20
N ASN A 157 4.82 -43.53 -1.05
CA ASN A 157 4.81 -43.66 -2.52
C ASN A 157 3.53 -43.16 -3.22
N GLY A 158 2.73 -42.30 -2.57
CA GLY A 158 1.63 -41.56 -3.20
C GLY A 158 2.00 -40.11 -3.49
N GLY A 159 1.17 -39.40 -4.27
CA GLY A 159 1.29 -37.95 -4.48
C GLY A 159 2.54 -37.54 -5.27
N GLU A 160 2.41 -37.44 -6.60
CA GLU A 160 3.50 -36.99 -7.46
C GLU A 160 3.95 -35.56 -7.13
N LYS A 161 5.24 -35.24 -7.37
CA LYS A 161 5.75 -33.86 -7.30
C LYS A 161 5.08 -33.03 -8.41
N LYS A 162 4.14 -32.15 -8.05
CA LYS A 162 3.49 -31.25 -9.02
C LYS A 162 4.31 -29.99 -9.27
N ARG A 163 4.39 -29.59 -10.54
CA ARG A 163 5.00 -28.35 -11.05
C ARG A 163 3.94 -27.26 -11.04
N VAL A 164 4.27 -26.13 -10.43
CA VAL A 164 3.32 -25.03 -10.17
C VAL A 164 3.89 -23.73 -10.72
N VAL A 165 3.23 -23.14 -11.72
CA VAL A 165 3.63 -21.82 -12.23
C VAL A 165 2.89 -20.72 -11.48
N ILE A 166 3.64 -19.80 -10.87
CA ILE A 166 3.13 -18.66 -10.10
C ILE A 166 3.46 -17.40 -10.89
N PHE A 167 2.53 -16.45 -11.04
CA PHE A 167 2.81 -15.17 -11.67
C PHE A 167 2.49 -14.00 -10.74
N GLY A 168 3.48 -13.11 -10.54
CA GLY A 168 3.50 -12.05 -9.54
C GLY A 168 4.46 -12.34 -8.38
N GLY A 169 5.59 -11.64 -8.33
CA GLY A 169 6.65 -11.74 -7.32
C GLY A 169 6.43 -10.90 -6.06
N GLY A 170 5.17 -10.53 -5.78
CA GLY A 170 4.78 -9.93 -4.50
C GLY A 170 4.75 -10.95 -3.35
N LEU A 171 4.53 -10.47 -2.12
CA LEU A 171 4.53 -11.31 -0.92
C LEU A 171 3.60 -12.54 -1.01
N SER A 172 2.46 -12.45 -1.70
CA SER A 172 1.58 -13.61 -1.94
C SER A 172 2.20 -14.69 -2.81
N GLY A 173 2.86 -14.33 -3.90
CA GLY A 173 3.52 -15.28 -4.80
C GLY A 173 4.76 -15.89 -4.14
N LEU A 174 5.56 -15.06 -3.48
CA LEU A 174 6.74 -15.48 -2.72
C LEU A 174 6.36 -16.44 -1.57
N ALA A 175 5.33 -16.13 -0.79
CA ALA A 175 4.85 -17.03 0.26
C ALA A 175 4.26 -18.33 -0.32
N CYS A 176 3.52 -18.27 -1.43
CA CYS A 176 2.99 -19.46 -2.10
C CYS A 176 4.14 -20.38 -2.57
N ALA A 177 5.14 -19.82 -3.25
CA ALA A 177 6.34 -20.55 -3.67
C ALA A 177 7.06 -21.18 -2.46
N LYS A 178 7.30 -20.41 -1.40
CA LYS A 178 7.95 -20.87 -0.16
C LYS A 178 7.26 -22.09 0.42
N TYR A 179 5.94 -22.04 0.61
CA TYR A 179 5.18 -23.13 1.22
C TYR A 179 4.99 -24.34 0.30
N LEU A 180 4.93 -24.15 -1.03
CA LEU A 180 4.97 -25.24 -2.02
C LEU A 180 6.33 -25.95 -2.03
N SER A 181 7.42 -25.20 -1.97
CA SER A 181 8.78 -25.74 -1.81
C SER A 181 8.98 -26.52 -0.51
N ASP A 182 8.31 -26.13 0.58
CA ASP A 182 8.37 -26.90 1.84
C ASP A 182 7.54 -28.19 1.82
N ALA A 183 6.38 -28.19 1.17
CA ALA A 183 5.65 -29.41 0.83
C ALA A 183 6.44 -30.29 -0.17
N GLY A 184 7.37 -29.70 -0.94
CA GLY A 184 8.27 -30.40 -1.85
C GLY A 184 7.78 -30.44 -3.30
N HIS A 185 6.84 -29.58 -3.68
CA HIS A 185 6.43 -29.30 -5.05
C HIS A 185 7.53 -28.56 -5.84
N GLU A 186 7.29 -28.28 -7.12
CA GLU A 186 8.18 -27.47 -7.97
C GLU A 186 7.54 -26.13 -8.34
N PRO A 187 7.63 -25.10 -7.47
CA PRO A 187 7.15 -23.76 -7.80
C PRO A 187 8.12 -23.05 -8.75
N ILE A 188 7.57 -22.48 -9.82
CA ILE A 188 8.27 -21.62 -10.78
C ILE A 188 7.55 -20.27 -10.77
N LEU A 189 8.15 -19.27 -10.14
CA LEU A 189 7.59 -17.93 -10.04
C LEU A 189 8.12 -17.04 -11.17
N PHE A 190 7.22 -16.33 -11.84
CA PHE A 190 7.52 -15.27 -12.80
C PHE A 190 7.08 -13.91 -12.25
N GLU A 191 8.03 -12.97 -12.12
CA GLU A 191 7.78 -11.56 -11.81
C GLU A 191 7.96 -10.72 -13.08
N ALA A 192 7.08 -9.74 -13.30
CA ALA A 192 7.08 -8.92 -14.50
C ALA A 192 8.24 -7.91 -14.53
N ARG A 193 8.62 -7.35 -13.38
CA ARG A 193 9.73 -6.39 -13.23
C ARG A 193 11.06 -7.08 -12.97
N ALA A 194 12.15 -6.32 -13.02
CA ALA A 194 13.48 -6.76 -12.57
C ALA A 194 13.59 -6.98 -11.04
N MET A 195 12.62 -6.49 -10.26
CA MET A 195 12.61 -6.47 -8.79
C MET A 195 11.42 -7.22 -8.17
N LEU A 196 11.68 -7.92 -7.06
CA LEU A 196 10.66 -8.61 -6.27
C LEU A 196 9.87 -7.66 -5.34
N GLY A 197 8.90 -8.21 -4.59
CA GLY A 197 8.15 -7.51 -3.54
C GLY A 197 6.82 -6.92 -3.99
N GLY A 198 6.68 -6.56 -5.26
CA GLY A 198 5.43 -5.99 -5.79
C GLY A 198 5.13 -4.63 -5.15
N LYS A 199 4.16 -4.60 -4.21
CA LYS A 199 3.80 -3.41 -3.41
C LYS A 199 4.79 -3.09 -2.28
N VAL A 200 5.69 -4.02 -1.93
CA VAL A 200 6.78 -3.79 -0.95
C VAL A 200 8.14 -3.63 -1.65
N ALA A 201 8.15 -3.17 -2.90
CA ALA A 201 9.40 -3.09 -3.66
C ALA A 201 10.17 -1.82 -3.32
N ALA A 202 11.48 -1.90 -3.54
CA ALA A 202 12.39 -0.77 -3.45
C ALA A 202 13.43 -0.85 -4.57
N TRP A 203 14.10 0.26 -4.83
CA TRP A 203 15.26 0.35 -5.72
C TRP A 203 16.21 1.42 -5.18
N GLN A 204 17.49 1.35 -5.55
CA GLN A 204 18.42 2.45 -5.28
C GLN A 204 18.36 3.48 -6.41
N ASP A 205 18.63 4.75 -6.06
CA ASP A 205 18.96 5.80 -7.02
C ASP A 205 20.48 6.03 -7.14
N GLU A 206 20.88 7.07 -7.86
CA GLU A 206 22.27 7.38 -8.21
C GLU A 206 23.15 7.72 -7.00
N ASP A 207 22.59 8.23 -5.89
CA ASP A 207 23.34 8.44 -4.64
C ASP A 207 23.49 7.14 -3.82
N GLY A 208 22.79 6.07 -4.21
CA GLY A 208 22.68 4.82 -3.46
C GLY A 208 21.63 4.82 -2.36
N ASP A 209 20.81 5.87 -2.23
CA ASP A 209 19.65 5.86 -1.32
C ASP A 209 18.57 4.89 -1.83
N TYR A 210 17.88 4.20 -0.93
CA TYR A 210 16.75 3.34 -1.29
C TYR A 210 15.42 4.11 -1.33
N ILE A 211 14.70 3.94 -2.44
CA ILE A 211 13.34 4.44 -2.68
C ILE A 211 12.36 3.28 -2.52
N GLU A 212 11.37 3.38 -1.62
CA GLU A 212 10.33 2.35 -1.43
C GLU A 212 8.97 2.73 -2.04
N THR A 213 8.19 1.71 -2.44
CA THR A 213 6.81 1.89 -2.94
C THR A 213 5.77 2.24 -1.86
N GLY A 214 6.15 2.30 -0.58
CA GLY A 214 5.26 2.60 0.54
C GLY A 214 5.99 2.52 1.89
N LEU A 215 5.57 3.30 2.88
CA LEU A 215 6.02 3.13 4.28
C LEU A 215 5.46 1.82 4.88
N HIS A 216 6.28 0.79 5.01
CA HIS A 216 5.84 -0.54 5.45
C HIS A 216 6.00 -0.79 6.96
N ILE A 217 4.87 -1.06 7.64
CA ILE A 217 4.83 -1.28 9.09
C ILE A 217 4.38 -2.71 9.43
N PHE A 218 5.16 -3.36 10.27
CA PHE A 218 4.90 -4.69 10.82
C PHE A 218 4.19 -4.53 12.17
N PHE A 219 3.17 -5.34 12.44
CA PHE A 219 2.43 -5.31 13.71
C PHE A 219 2.62 -6.59 14.50
N GLY A 220 2.54 -6.55 15.83
CA GLY A 220 2.54 -7.76 16.67
C GLY A 220 1.46 -8.78 16.26
N ALA A 221 0.29 -8.30 15.84
CA ALA A 221 -0.81 -9.13 15.35
C ALA A 221 -0.68 -9.63 13.89
N TYR A 222 0.56 -9.76 13.36
CA TYR A 222 0.86 -10.32 12.02
C TYR A 222 1.49 -11.73 12.11
N PRO A 223 0.74 -12.77 12.52
CA PRO A 223 1.30 -14.08 12.85
C PRO A 223 1.86 -14.86 11.65
N ASN A 224 1.38 -14.67 10.42
CA ASN A 224 1.91 -15.40 9.26
C ASN A 224 3.23 -14.79 8.79
N ILE A 225 3.38 -13.48 8.85
CA ILE A 225 4.67 -12.78 8.65
C ILE A 225 5.67 -13.22 9.73
N HIS A 226 5.30 -13.19 11.01
CA HIS A 226 6.21 -13.59 12.10
C HIS A 226 6.64 -15.05 12.00
N ASN A 227 5.72 -15.95 11.62
CA ASN A 227 6.09 -17.34 11.31
C ASN A 227 7.01 -17.43 10.08
N LEU A 228 6.72 -16.72 8.99
CA LEU A 228 7.56 -16.74 7.78
C LEU A 228 8.99 -16.27 8.06
N LEU A 229 9.15 -15.14 8.77
CA LEU A 229 10.45 -14.61 9.19
C LEU A 229 11.20 -15.60 10.09
N GLN A 230 10.51 -16.24 11.04
CA GLN A 230 11.10 -17.23 11.94
C GLN A 230 11.45 -18.55 11.23
N GLU A 231 10.64 -18.99 10.26
CA GLU A 231 10.88 -20.17 9.41
C GLU A 231 12.10 -19.97 8.49
N LEU A 232 12.36 -18.73 8.05
CA LEU A 232 13.51 -18.34 7.22
C LEU A 232 14.77 -18.01 8.04
N GLY A 233 14.67 -17.89 9.36
CA GLY A 233 15.79 -17.52 10.23
C GLY A 233 16.14 -16.03 10.24
N ILE A 234 15.20 -15.15 9.89
CA ILE A 234 15.38 -13.69 9.78
C ILE A 234 14.43 -12.89 10.69
N GLY A 235 13.88 -13.52 11.73
CA GLY A 235 12.96 -12.90 12.70
C GLY A 235 13.57 -11.81 13.60
N ASP A 236 14.88 -11.59 13.48
CA ASP A 236 15.66 -10.51 14.09
C ASP A 236 15.74 -9.25 13.21
N ARG A 237 15.37 -9.34 11.91
CA ARG A 237 15.35 -8.20 10.98
C ARG A 237 14.22 -7.19 11.22
N LEU A 238 13.41 -7.37 12.27
CA LEU A 238 12.39 -6.41 12.67
C LEU A 238 12.90 -5.53 13.82
N ASN A 239 12.96 -4.22 13.57
CA ASN A 239 13.28 -3.24 14.61
C ASN A 239 11.98 -2.75 15.28
N TRP A 240 11.77 -3.12 16.55
CA TRP A 240 10.51 -2.88 17.26
C TRP A 240 10.44 -1.50 17.92
N ALA A 241 9.45 -0.70 17.49
CA ALA A 241 9.19 0.62 18.07
C ALA A 241 8.70 0.52 19.53
N PRO A 242 8.76 1.62 20.32
CA PRO A 242 8.15 1.66 21.64
C PRO A 242 6.64 1.41 21.55
N HIS A 243 6.04 0.71 22.51
CA HIS A 243 4.62 0.33 22.42
C HIS A 243 3.68 1.51 22.72
N ARG A 244 3.52 2.37 21.72
CA ARG A 244 2.64 3.55 21.72
C ARG A 244 2.09 3.81 20.32
N MET A 245 0.96 4.52 20.25
CA MET A 245 0.50 5.16 19.02
C MET A 245 0.64 6.68 19.19
N THR A 246 1.44 7.32 18.32
CA THR A 246 1.76 8.75 18.41
C THR A 246 0.99 9.55 17.35
N PHE A 247 0.28 10.59 17.76
CA PHE A 247 -0.53 11.44 16.90
C PHE A 247 -0.03 12.89 16.99
N ALA A 248 0.09 13.57 15.85
CA ALA A 248 0.29 15.02 15.83
C ALA A 248 -0.99 15.76 16.24
N MET A 249 -0.85 16.84 17.00
CA MET A 249 -1.98 17.73 17.31
C MET A 249 -2.29 18.60 16.07
N GLN A 250 -3.56 18.90 15.82
CA GLN A 250 -3.96 19.80 14.72
C GLN A 250 -3.90 21.27 15.17
N GLU A 251 -4.39 21.54 16.38
CA GLU A 251 -4.54 22.87 16.97
C GLU A 251 -3.25 23.40 17.62
N LEU A 252 -2.25 22.53 17.79
CA LEU A 252 -0.98 22.82 18.46
C LEU A 252 0.20 22.34 17.58
N PRO A 253 0.64 23.15 16.59
CA PRO A 253 1.76 22.82 15.72
C PRO A 253 3.03 22.42 16.49
N GLY A 254 3.75 21.42 15.99
CA GLY A 254 4.93 20.84 16.65
C GLY A 254 4.65 20.05 17.94
N GLN A 255 3.39 19.87 18.36
CA GLN A 255 3.05 19.06 19.52
C GLN A 255 2.48 17.70 19.12
N PHE A 256 2.83 16.68 19.91
CA PHE A 256 2.42 15.30 19.72
C PHE A 256 1.79 14.76 21.01
N THR A 257 0.86 13.83 20.85
CA THR A 257 0.18 13.11 21.92
C THR A 257 0.28 11.60 21.70
N THR A 258 0.27 10.82 22.78
CA THR A 258 0.51 9.38 22.73
C THR A 258 -0.57 8.57 23.44
N PHE A 259 -0.86 7.39 22.89
CA PHE A 259 -1.51 6.29 23.61
C PHE A 259 -0.43 5.28 23.99
N ASP A 260 0.18 5.43 25.16
CA ASP A 260 1.19 4.49 25.67
C ASP A 260 0.54 3.24 26.28
N PHE A 261 0.90 2.07 25.74
CA PHE A 261 0.38 0.77 26.17
C PHE A 261 1.24 0.23 27.33
N PRO A 262 0.69 0.01 28.55
CA PRO A 262 1.50 -0.42 29.68
C PRO A 262 1.93 -1.89 29.52
N PRO A 263 3.24 -2.22 29.56
CA PRO A 263 3.74 -3.54 29.18
C PRO A 263 3.27 -4.66 30.11
N ASP A 264 3.11 -4.38 31.41
CA ASP A 264 2.68 -5.36 32.43
C ASP A 264 1.16 -5.59 32.47
N ILE A 265 0.38 -4.87 31.65
CA ILE A 265 -1.08 -5.00 31.59
C ILE A 265 -1.46 -5.86 30.37
N PRO A 266 -2.29 -6.91 30.53
CA PRO A 266 -2.72 -7.73 29.40
C PRO A 266 -3.78 -7.03 28.54
N ALA A 267 -3.92 -7.48 27.29
CA ALA A 267 -5.10 -7.22 26.47
C ALA A 267 -6.40 -7.69 27.19
N PRO A 268 -7.53 -6.97 27.08
CA PRO A 268 -7.73 -5.67 26.42
C PRO A 268 -7.42 -4.46 27.34
N PHE A 269 -6.99 -4.71 28.58
CA PHE A 269 -6.89 -3.68 29.62
C PHE A 269 -5.76 -2.67 29.36
N ASN A 270 -4.73 -3.03 28.60
CA ASN A 270 -3.66 -2.11 28.19
C ASN A 270 -4.16 -1.03 27.21
N MET A 271 -4.97 -1.41 26.22
CA MET A 271 -5.68 -0.49 25.31
C MET A 271 -6.63 0.42 26.11
N ALA A 272 -7.42 -0.14 27.02
CA ALA A 272 -8.31 0.65 27.88
C ALA A 272 -7.52 1.65 28.76
N ALA A 273 -6.38 1.24 29.32
CA ALA A 273 -5.52 2.11 30.10
C ALA A 273 -4.89 3.23 29.24
N ALA A 274 -4.46 2.93 28.01
CA ALA A 274 -3.91 3.93 27.09
C ALA A 274 -4.96 4.98 26.70
N ILE A 275 -6.18 4.54 26.32
CA ILE A 275 -7.31 5.42 25.99
C ILE A 275 -7.73 6.29 27.19
N LEU A 276 -7.78 5.73 28.40
CA LEU A 276 -8.13 6.50 29.59
C LEU A 276 -7.05 7.54 29.95
N ARG A 277 -5.77 7.19 29.84
CA ARG A 277 -4.62 8.06 30.17
C ARG A 277 -4.45 9.24 29.22
N ASN A 278 -4.72 9.09 27.92
CA ASN A 278 -4.62 10.22 26.99
C ASN A 278 -5.74 11.23 27.24
N THR A 279 -5.43 12.42 27.76
CA THR A 279 -6.42 13.49 28.05
C THR A 279 -6.38 14.66 27.06
N GLN A 280 -5.51 14.59 26.05
CA GLN A 280 -5.30 15.68 25.08
C GLN A 280 -6.15 15.51 23.82
N MET A 281 -6.37 14.27 23.39
CA MET A 281 -7.02 13.94 22.13
C MET A 281 -8.54 13.81 22.29
N LEU A 282 -9.00 12.98 23.23
CA LEU A 282 -10.42 12.82 23.57
C LEU A 282 -10.73 13.27 25.00
N THR A 283 -11.85 13.98 25.14
CA THR A 283 -12.54 14.22 26.41
C THR A 283 -13.10 12.92 27.01
N LEU A 284 -13.46 12.96 28.30
CA LEU A 284 -14.12 11.82 28.95
C LEU A 284 -15.50 11.52 28.35
N GLU A 285 -16.23 12.55 27.88
CA GLU A 285 -17.56 12.39 27.28
C GLU A 285 -17.48 11.67 25.92
N GLU A 286 -16.54 12.05 25.05
CA GLU A 286 -16.29 11.40 23.77
C GLU A 286 -15.94 9.91 23.98
N LYS A 287 -15.05 9.59 24.94
CA LYS A 287 -14.69 8.20 25.28
C LYS A 287 -15.90 7.37 25.71
N ILE A 288 -16.76 7.93 26.55
CA ILE A 288 -18.00 7.26 26.99
C ILE A 288 -18.93 7.03 25.80
N LYS A 289 -19.05 7.99 24.88
CA LYS A 289 -19.88 7.89 23.66
C LYS A 289 -19.36 6.87 22.63
N MET A 290 -18.10 6.45 22.69
CA MET A 290 -17.60 5.32 21.87
C MET A 290 -18.01 3.94 22.41
N VAL A 291 -18.29 3.80 23.72
CA VAL A 291 -18.55 2.49 24.34
C VAL A 291 -19.75 1.74 23.70
N PRO A 292 -20.90 2.37 23.41
CA PRO A 292 -22.03 1.68 22.77
C PRO A 292 -21.71 1.09 21.38
N ALA A 293 -20.81 1.71 20.62
CA ALA A 293 -20.39 1.25 19.30
C ALA A 293 -19.38 0.09 19.36
N LEU A 294 -18.53 0.06 20.39
CA LEU A 294 -17.51 -0.98 20.55
C LEU A 294 -18.00 -2.20 21.36
N LEU A 295 -19.03 -2.04 22.19
CA LEU A 295 -19.55 -3.12 23.03
C LEU A 295 -20.09 -4.32 22.23
N PRO A 296 -20.83 -4.18 21.12
CA PRO A 296 -21.25 -5.33 20.31
C PRO A 296 -20.07 -6.09 19.71
N MET A 297 -19.03 -5.40 19.22
CA MET A 297 -17.79 -6.03 18.74
C MET A 297 -17.12 -6.87 19.85
N LEU A 298 -17.14 -6.42 21.11
CA LEU A 298 -16.59 -7.15 22.26
C LEU A 298 -17.46 -8.33 22.72
N LEU A 299 -18.74 -8.38 22.36
CA LEU A 299 -19.71 -9.42 22.77
C LEU A 299 -19.92 -10.49 21.69
N GLU A 300 -20.00 -10.07 20.42
CA GLU A 300 -20.36 -10.90 19.27
C GLU A 300 -19.13 -11.24 18.40
N GLY A 301 -18.07 -10.45 18.49
CA GLY A 301 -16.84 -10.67 17.72
C GLY A 301 -17.07 -10.55 16.21
N GLN A 302 -16.54 -11.51 15.44
CA GLN A 302 -16.43 -11.39 13.99
C GLN A 302 -17.78 -11.27 13.26
N SER A 303 -18.86 -11.88 13.76
CA SER A 303 -20.18 -11.78 13.13
C SER A 303 -20.74 -10.36 13.14
N PHE A 304 -20.53 -9.61 14.22
CA PHE A 304 -20.87 -8.19 14.26
C PHE A 304 -19.97 -7.37 13.32
N ILE A 305 -18.66 -7.66 13.31
CA ILE A 305 -17.67 -6.96 12.46
C ILE A 305 -18.01 -7.12 10.97
N ASP A 306 -18.31 -8.35 10.52
CA ASP A 306 -18.66 -8.65 9.13
C ASP A 306 -20.01 -8.02 8.74
N ALA A 307 -20.96 -7.94 9.67
CA ALA A 307 -22.26 -7.29 9.45
C ALA A 307 -22.19 -5.76 9.29
N GLN A 308 -21.04 -5.12 9.56
CA GLN A 308 -20.87 -3.68 9.31
C GLN A 308 -20.30 -3.37 7.92
N ASP A 309 -20.07 -4.35 7.04
CA ASP A 309 -19.36 -4.09 5.77
C ASP A 309 -20.14 -3.17 4.84
N GLU A 310 -21.48 -3.22 4.86
CA GLU A 310 -22.34 -2.35 4.05
C GLU A 310 -22.42 -0.90 4.58
N LYS A 311 -21.67 -0.53 5.64
CA LYS A 311 -21.68 0.80 6.27
C LYS A 311 -20.31 1.46 6.16
N SER A 312 -20.26 2.74 5.79
CA SER A 312 -19.05 3.53 5.98
C SER A 312 -18.85 3.92 7.44
N VAL A 313 -17.61 4.31 7.81
CA VAL A 313 -17.29 4.71 9.19
C VAL A 313 -18.19 5.86 9.66
N LEU A 314 -18.45 6.87 8.81
CA LEU A 314 -19.38 7.96 9.16
C LEU A 314 -20.84 7.51 9.32
N GLN A 315 -21.31 6.55 8.51
CA GLN A 315 -22.66 6.00 8.66
C GLN A 315 -22.82 5.26 10.00
N PHE A 316 -21.81 4.45 10.36
CA PHE A 316 -21.75 3.76 11.64
C PHE A 316 -21.62 4.74 12.83
N MET A 317 -20.82 5.81 12.70
CA MET A 317 -20.77 6.88 13.70
C MET A 317 -22.14 7.54 13.92
N SER A 318 -22.88 7.82 12.85
CA SER A 318 -24.21 8.43 12.93
C SER A 318 -25.23 7.52 13.61
N GLU A 319 -25.18 6.21 13.33
CA GLU A 319 -26.05 5.20 13.94
C GLU A 319 -25.87 5.11 15.47
N TYR A 320 -24.62 5.15 15.93
CA TYR A 320 -24.28 5.14 17.37
C TYR A 320 -24.23 6.53 18.02
N SER A 321 -24.64 7.59 17.31
CA SER A 321 -24.61 8.99 17.79
C SER A 321 -23.22 9.45 18.29
N MET A 322 -22.14 8.98 17.66
CA MET A 322 -20.77 9.36 18.02
C MET A 322 -20.49 10.83 17.61
N PRO A 323 -19.88 11.66 18.48
CA PRO A 323 -19.53 13.05 18.15
C PRO A 323 -18.63 13.15 16.91
N THR A 324 -18.91 14.12 16.04
CA THR A 324 -18.16 14.34 14.79
C THR A 324 -16.66 14.51 15.02
N ARG A 325 -16.26 15.17 16.11
CA ARG A 325 -14.86 15.35 16.49
C ARG A 325 -14.09 14.02 16.63
N ILE A 326 -14.73 12.90 16.99
CA ILE A 326 -14.06 11.59 17.06
C ILE A 326 -13.60 11.13 15.65
N ASN A 327 -14.25 11.59 14.58
CA ASN A 327 -13.78 11.39 13.22
C ASN A 327 -12.48 12.16 12.94
N GLU A 328 -12.50 13.46 13.24
CA GLU A 328 -11.40 14.42 13.05
C GLU A 328 -10.16 14.05 13.90
N GLU A 329 -10.39 13.50 15.09
CA GLU A 329 -9.36 12.97 15.98
C GLU A 329 -8.83 11.60 15.50
N ILE A 330 -9.70 10.58 15.46
CA ILE A 330 -9.28 9.18 15.36
C ILE A 330 -9.53 8.60 13.96
N PHE A 331 -10.76 8.65 13.45
CA PHE A 331 -11.10 7.81 12.30
C PHE A 331 -10.49 8.27 10.98
N ILE A 332 -10.26 9.57 10.76
CA ILE A 332 -9.48 10.04 9.59
C ILE A 332 -8.07 9.45 9.60
N ALA A 333 -7.40 9.47 10.75
CA ALA A 333 -6.06 8.90 10.89
C ALA A 333 -6.04 7.37 10.74
N MET A 334 -7.07 6.67 11.24
CA MET A 334 -7.19 5.22 11.05
C MET A 334 -7.49 4.84 9.59
N GLY A 335 -8.41 5.53 8.91
CA GLY A 335 -8.81 5.17 7.56
C GLY A 335 -7.70 5.39 6.53
N LYS A 336 -7.06 6.56 6.60
CA LYS A 336 -5.88 6.89 5.80
C LYS A 336 -4.70 5.95 6.03
N ALA A 337 -4.58 5.33 7.21
CA ALA A 337 -3.48 4.42 7.56
C ALA A 337 -3.78 2.94 7.28
N LEU A 338 -5.06 2.55 7.18
CA LEU A 338 -5.47 1.16 6.94
C LEU A 338 -5.74 0.86 5.46
N ASP A 339 -6.25 1.83 4.70
CA ASP A 339 -6.68 1.63 3.31
C ASP A 339 -6.48 2.86 2.39
N PHE A 340 -5.90 3.96 2.92
CA PHE A 340 -5.68 5.24 2.20
C PHE A 340 -6.97 6.01 1.82
N ILE A 341 -8.12 5.64 2.39
CA ILE A 341 -9.46 6.20 2.12
C ILE A 341 -9.98 6.99 3.33
N ASP A 342 -10.71 8.08 3.08
CA ASP A 342 -11.37 8.87 4.12
C ASP A 342 -12.62 8.16 4.75
N PRO A 343 -13.01 8.50 5.98
CA PRO A 343 -14.03 7.75 6.74
C PRO A 343 -15.46 7.81 6.19
N ASP A 344 -15.75 8.72 5.26
CA ASP A 344 -17.05 8.76 4.58
C ASP A 344 -17.20 7.61 3.56
N LYS A 345 -16.08 7.10 3.04
CA LYS A 345 -15.99 6.10 1.97
C LYS A 345 -15.39 4.76 2.40
N LEU A 346 -14.70 4.67 3.53
CA LEU A 346 -14.14 3.42 4.06
C LEU A 346 -15.19 2.54 4.77
N SER A 347 -15.20 1.23 4.52
CA SER A 347 -16.03 0.25 5.24
C SER A 347 -15.66 0.16 6.73
N MET A 348 -16.65 0.21 7.61
CA MET A 348 -16.43 0.12 9.06
C MET A 348 -15.83 -1.24 9.49
N THR A 349 -16.07 -2.31 8.72
CA THR A 349 -15.45 -3.63 8.92
C THR A 349 -13.92 -3.56 8.95
N VAL A 350 -13.29 -2.65 8.19
CA VAL A 350 -11.83 -2.46 8.17
C VAL A 350 -11.33 -1.98 9.55
N VAL A 351 -11.95 -0.91 10.05
CA VAL A 351 -11.62 -0.29 11.34
C VAL A 351 -11.89 -1.25 12.50
N LEU A 352 -13.07 -1.87 12.53
CA LEU A 352 -13.43 -2.84 13.58
C LEU A 352 -12.52 -4.09 13.55
N THR A 353 -12.13 -4.57 12.37
CA THR A 353 -11.18 -5.68 12.24
C THR A 353 -9.82 -5.32 12.86
N ALA A 354 -9.29 -4.12 12.56
CA ALA A 354 -8.04 -3.64 13.15
C ALA A 354 -8.14 -3.47 14.68
N MET A 355 -9.18 -2.80 15.16
CA MET A 355 -9.42 -2.59 16.59
C MET A 355 -9.56 -3.92 17.35
N ASN A 356 -10.34 -4.86 16.84
CA ASN A 356 -10.54 -6.18 17.45
C ASN A 356 -9.22 -6.93 17.68
N ARG A 357 -8.23 -6.78 16.79
CA ARG A 357 -6.91 -7.43 16.92
C ARG A 357 -6.06 -6.78 18.00
N PHE A 358 -5.97 -5.45 17.96
CA PHE A 358 -5.24 -4.65 18.95
C PHE A 358 -5.85 -4.76 20.36
N ILE A 359 -7.11 -5.18 20.46
CA ILE A 359 -7.84 -5.44 21.71
C ILE A 359 -7.64 -6.87 22.22
N ASN A 360 -7.38 -7.87 21.35
CA ASN A 360 -7.24 -9.28 21.76
C ASN A 360 -5.80 -9.74 21.99
N GLU A 361 -4.80 -9.14 21.34
CA GLU A 361 -3.38 -9.52 21.51
C GLU A 361 -2.60 -8.42 22.23
N ALA A 362 -1.93 -8.75 23.33
CA ALA A 362 -1.32 -7.78 24.24
C ALA A 362 -0.33 -6.85 23.53
N ASP A 363 0.57 -7.40 22.71
CA ASP A 363 1.53 -6.64 21.89
C ASP A 363 1.00 -6.40 20.46
N GLY A 364 -0.30 -6.65 20.22
CA GLY A 364 -0.89 -6.72 18.88
C GLY A 364 -0.85 -5.40 18.10
N SER A 365 -0.92 -4.27 18.81
CA SER A 365 -0.76 -2.91 18.26
C SER A 365 0.68 -2.40 18.26
N GLN A 366 1.65 -3.15 18.78
CA GLN A 366 3.05 -2.74 18.73
C GLN A 366 3.57 -2.84 17.31
N THR A 367 4.32 -1.82 16.89
CA THR A 367 4.83 -1.67 15.53
C THR A 367 6.31 -2.01 15.43
N ALA A 368 6.74 -2.43 14.25
CA ALA A 368 8.12 -2.62 13.87
C ALA A 368 8.36 -2.17 12.42
N PHE A 369 9.62 -1.81 12.16
CA PHE A 369 10.16 -1.52 10.83
C PHE A 369 11.05 -2.69 10.40
N LEU A 370 11.30 -2.82 9.09
CA LEU A 370 12.33 -3.74 8.60
C LEU A 370 13.72 -3.11 8.81
N ASP A 371 14.76 -3.92 8.94
CA ASP A 371 16.13 -3.44 9.15
C ASP A 371 16.81 -2.85 7.90
N GLY A 372 16.10 -2.81 6.77
CA GLY A 372 16.52 -2.27 5.48
C GLY A 372 15.49 -2.56 4.38
N ASN A 373 15.91 -2.42 3.11
CA ASN A 373 15.02 -2.50 1.95
C ASN A 373 14.30 -3.85 1.81
N PRO A 374 12.96 -3.91 1.62
CA PRO A 374 12.27 -5.20 1.59
C PRO A 374 12.67 -6.16 0.45
N PRO A 375 13.12 -5.73 -0.76
CA PRO A 375 13.67 -6.64 -1.77
C PRO A 375 14.80 -7.53 -1.24
N GLU A 376 15.83 -6.97 -0.62
CA GLU A 376 16.98 -7.73 -0.10
C GLU A 376 16.73 -8.25 1.32
N ARG A 377 16.06 -7.47 2.16
CA ARG A 377 15.86 -7.81 3.58
C ARG A 377 14.73 -8.81 3.81
N LEU A 378 13.78 -8.94 2.90
CA LEU A 378 12.65 -9.88 3.00
C LEU A 378 12.48 -10.78 1.77
N CYS A 379 12.45 -10.24 0.55
CA CYS A 379 12.10 -11.01 -0.64
C CYS A 379 13.21 -11.97 -1.11
N GLN A 380 14.46 -11.52 -1.11
CA GLN A 380 15.62 -12.32 -1.50
C GLN A 380 15.83 -13.57 -0.62
N PRO A 381 15.72 -13.52 0.73
CA PRO A 381 15.69 -14.71 1.57
C PRO A 381 14.59 -15.73 1.21
N ILE A 382 13.42 -15.27 0.78
CA ILE A 382 12.33 -16.15 0.32
C ILE A 382 12.71 -16.82 -1.00
N LYS A 383 13.25 -16.06 -1.96
CA LYS A 383 13.78 -16.59 -3.23
C LYS A 383 14.86 -17.65 -2.98
N GLU A 384 15.86 -17.34 -2.16
CA GLU A 384 16.94 -18.27 -1.80
C GLU A 384 16.42 -19.53 -1.11
N TRP A 385 15.35 -19.45 -0.31
CA TRP A 385 14.71 -20.63 0.25
C TRP A 385 14.05 -21.50 -0.84
N VAL A 386 13.30 -20.89 -1.76
CA VAL A 386 12.65 -21.58 -2.89
C VAL A 386 13.68 -22.25 -3.80
N GLU A 387 14.76 -21.54 -4.15
CA GLU A 387 15.81 -22.04 -5.04
C GLU A 387 16.63 -23.16 -4.38
N ARG A 388 16.99 -23.04 -3.09
CA ARG A 388 17.63 -24.14 -2.32
C ARG A 388 16.75 -25.38 -2.17
N LYS A 389 15.43 -25.25 -2.35
CA LYS A 389 14.45 -26.35 -2.36
C LYS A 389 14.17 -26.91 -3.77
N GLY A 390 14.80 -26.38 -4.81
CA GLY A 390 14.58 -26.81 -6.20
C GLY A 390 13.29 -26.27 -6.82
N GLY A 391 12.82 -25.10 -6.37
CA GLY A 391 11.95 -24.21 -7.14
C GLY A 391 12.77 -23.20 -7.95
N THR A 392 12.11 -22.24 -8.60
CA THR A 392 12.76 -21.24 -9.46
C THR A 392 12.03 -19.90 -9.37
N VAL A 393 12.78 -18.78 -9.37
CA VAL A 393 12.22 -17.42 -9.32
C VAL A 393 12.83 -16.55 -10.41
N VAL A 394 12.06 -16.25 -11.46
CA VAL A 394 12.50 -15.51 -12.64
C VAL A 394 11.88 -14.12 -12.66
N CYS A 395 12.72 -13.09 -12.71
CA CYS A 395 12.30 -11.69 -12.86
C CYS A 395 12.26 -11.30 -14.35
N SER A 396 11.83 -10.07 -14.66
CA SER A 396 11.72 -9.51 -16.02
C SER A 396 10.94 -10.41 -17.00
N SER A 397 9.95 -11.15 -16.48
CA SER A 397 9.21 -12.20 -17.19
C SER A 397 7.69 -11.98 -17.11
N PRO A 398 7.13 -10.91 -17.71
CA PRO A 398 5.69 -10.67 -17.66
C PRO A 398 4.89 -11.78 -18.36
N VAL A 399 3.86 -12.28 -17.68
CA VAL A 399 2.77 -13.05 -18.32
C VAL A 399 1.88 -12.08 -19.08
N LEU A 400 1.64 -12.35 -20.37
CA LEU A 400 0.78 -11.55 -21.23
C LEU A 400 -0.61 -12.17 -21.45
N GLU A 401 -0.71 -13.49 -21.38
CA GLU A 401 -1.90 -14.23 -21.81
C GLU A 401 -1.99 -15.58 -21.06
N ILE A 402 -3.20 -15.93 -20.63
CA ILE A 402 -3.54 -17.25 -20.07
C ILE A 402 -4.16 -18.05 -21.23
N LEU A 403 -3.42 -19.00 -21.79
CA LEU A 403 -3.88 -19.83 -22.90
C LEU A 403 -4.61 -21.05 -22.35
N LEU A 404 -5.86 -21.24 -22.80
CA LEU A 404 -6.73 -22.31 -22.33
C LEU A 404 -6.59 -23.59 -23.15
N ASP A 405 -7.04 -24.70 -22.58
CA ASP A 405 -7.36 -25.88 -23.38
C ASP A 405 -8.76 -25.77 -24.01
N GLU A 406 -8.95 -26.47 -25.12
CA GLU A 406 -10.14 -26.39 -25.96
C GLU A 406 -11.25 -27.34 -25.48
N GLU A 407 -10.90 -28.42 -24.76
CA GLU A 407 -11.89 -29.40 -24.28
C GLU A 407 -12.57 -28.96 -22.98
N ASP A 408 -11.81 -28.52 -21.97
CA ASP A 408 -12.33 -28.26 -20.61
C ASP A 408 -12.19 -26.80 -20.13
N ASN A 409 -11.56 -25.93 -20.92
CA ASN A 409 -11.27 -24.51 -20.58
C ASN A 409 -10.35 -24.31 -19.36
N THR A 410 -9.58 -25.32 -18.95
CA THR A 410 -8.47 -25.18 -17.99
C THR A 410 -7.26 -24.49 -18.61
N VAL A 411 -6.24 -24.13 -17.82
CA VAL A 411 -5.03 -23.48 -18.34
C VAL A 411 -4.11 -24.50 -19.01
N LYS A 412 -3.89 -24.35 -20.31
CA LYS A 412 -2.97 -25.15 -21.11
C LYS A 412 -1.53 -24.69 -20.94
N CYS A 413 -1.31 -23.37 -20.96
CA CYS A 413 -0.03 -22.73 -20.63
C CYS A 413 -0.20 -21.22 -20.38
N LEU A 414 0.81 -20.58 -19.81
CA LEU A 414 0.94 -19.12 -19.81
C LEU A 414 1.89 -18.67 -20.91
N LYS A 415 1.62 -17.53 -21.54
CA LYS A 415 2.47 -16.91 -22.56
C LYS A 415 3.24 -15.74 -21.96
N LEU A 416 4.56 -15.78 -22.07
CA LEU A 416 5.47 -14.76 -21.53
C LEU A 416 5.77 -13.68 -22.58
N ALA A 417 6.25 -12.51 -22.12
CA ALA A 417 6.50 -11.36 -22.98
C ALA A 417 7.66 -11.54 -23.99
N ASN A 418 8.51 -12.55 -23.79
CA ASN A 418 9.53 -12.99 -24.74
C ASN A 418 8.99 -13.97 -25.81
N GLY A 419 7.68 -14.20 -25.87
CA GLY A 419 7.01 -15.11 -26.81
C GLY A 419 7.03 -16.60 -26.41
N SER A 420 7.79 -16.98 -25.38
CA SER A 420 7.80 -18.36 -24.89
C SER A 420 6.51 -18.72 -24.13
N THR A 421 6.17 -20.01 -24.08
CA THR A 421 5.05 -20.53 -23.30
C THR A 421 5.54 -21.45 -22.18
N VAL A 422 4.83 -21.42 -21.05
CA VAL A 422 5.19 -22.20 -19.85
C VAL A 422 4.00 -23.03 -19.36
N THR A 423 4.23 -24.34 -19.25
CA THR A 423 3.27 -25.34 -18.77
C THR A 423 3.46 -25.65 -17.28
N ALA A 424 2.43 -26.17 -16.63
CA ALA A 424 2.44 -26.62 -15.23
C ALA A 424 1.29 -27.61 -14.97
N ASP A 425 1.34 -28.36 -13.86
CA ASP A 425 0.16 -29.07 -13.34
C ASP A 425 -0.85 -28.09 -12.73
N TYR A 426 -0.37 -27.01 -12.10
CA TYR A 426 -1.18 -25.96 -11.48
C TYR A 426 -0.63 -24.56 -11.76
N TYR A 427 -1.51 -23.56 -11.82
CA TYR A 427 -1.17 -22.18 -12.08
C TYR A 427 -1.74 -21.27 -10.97
N VAL A 428 -0.94 -20.33 -10.48
CA VAL A 428 -1.32 -19.40 -9.40
C VAL A 428 -1.23 -17.96 -9.86
N SER A 429 -2.37 -17.26 -9.90
CA SER A 429 -2.37 -15.80 -10.01
C SER A 429 -2.00 -15.20 -8.66
N ALA A 430 -0.86 -14.52 -8.59
CA ALA A 430 -0.40 -13.71 -7.46
C ALA A 430 -0.22 -12.23 -7.80
N VAL A 431 -0.69 -11.80 -8.99
CA VAL A 431 -0.73 -10.39 -9.43
C VAL A 431 -1.89 -9.63 -8.77
N PRO A 432 -1.85 -8.28 -8.70
CA PRO A 432 -2.98 -7.47 -8.24
C PRO A 432 -4.27 -7.72 -9.04
N VAL A 433 -5.43 -7.52 -8.41
CA VAL A 433 -6.75 -7.76 -9.03
C VAL A 433 -6.96 -6.99 -10.33
N ASP A 434 -6.45 -5.75 -10.41
CA ASP A 434 -6.54 -4.91 -11.61
C ASP A 434 -5.66 -5.39 -12.77
N VAL A 435 -4.57 -6.10 -12.48
CA VAL A 435 -3.76 -6.79 -13.49
C VAL A 435 -4.47 -8.08 -13.94
N LEU A 436 -4.97 -8.89 -12.99
CA LEU A 436 -5.69 -10.12 -13.32
C LEU A 436 -6.93 -9.84 -14.19
N LYS A 437 -7.72 -8.81 -13.88
CA LYS A 437 -8.91 -8.40 -14.67
C LYS A 437 -8.61 -8.18 -16.16
N ARG A 438 -7.37 -7.89 -16.52
CA ARG A 438 -6.92 -7.69 -17.90
C ARG A 438 -6.48 -8.99 -18.60
N LEU A 439 -6.14 -10.02 -17.81
CA LEU A 439 -5.66 -11.33 -18.25
C LEU A 439 -6.74 -12.42 -18.30
N ILE A 440 -7.91 -12.22 -17.66
CA ILE A 440 -9.04 -13.18 -17.65
C ILE A 440 -9.45 -13.52 -19.10
N PRO A 441 -9.34 -14.79 -19.55
CA PRO A 441 -9.73 -15.19 -20.90
C PRO A 441 -11.22 -15.04 -21.16
N THR A 442 -11.61 -14.88 -22.43
CA THR A 442 -13.00 -14.66 -22.85
C THR A 442 -13.96 -15.72 -22.30
N LYS A 443 -13.55 -17.00 -22.27
CA LYS A 443 -14.36 -18.11 -21.76
C LYS A 443 -14.56 -18.10 -20.23
N TRP A 444 -13.65 -17.46 -19.49
CA TRP A 444 -13.79 -17.26 -18.06
C TRP A 444 -14.59 -15.99 -17.72
N SER A 445 -14.69 -15.04 -18.66
CA SER A 445 -15.29 -13.72 -18.45
C SER A 445 -16.80 -13.74 -18.15
N THR A 446 -17.50 -14.86 -18.31
CA THR A 446 -18.92 -15.04 -17.94
C THR A 446 -19.11 -15.82 -16.64
N ILE A 447 -18.05 -16.35 -16.04
CA ILE A 447 -18.13 -17.12 -14.79
C ILE A 447 -18.27 -16.15 -13.61
N PRO A 448 -19.31 -16.26 -12.75
CA PRO A 448 -19.56 -15.31 -11.66
C PRO A 448 -18.36 -15.09 -10.71
N TYR A 449 -17.56 -16.12 -10.47
CA TYR A 449 -16.36 -16.07 -9.63
C TYR A 449 -15.26 -15.12 -10.16
N PHE A 450 -15.13 -14.97 -11.47
CA PHE A 450 -14.22 -14.02 -12.09
C PHE A 450 -14.90 -12.65 -12.29
N ARG A 451 -16.23 -12.61 -12.46
CA ARG A 451 -16.98 -11.35 -12.62
C ARG A 451 -17.12 -10.52 -11.35
N GLN A 452 -17.19 -11.14 -10.17
CA GLN A 452 -17.11 -10.41 -8.90
C GLN A 452 -15.81 -9.62 -8.73
N LEU A 453 -14.76 -9.89 -9.52
CA LEU A 453 -13.53 -9.10 -9.47
C LEU A 453 -13.71 -7.69 -10.05
N ASP A 454 -14.68 -7.47 -10.97
CA ASP A 454 -15.01 -6.13 -11.48
C ASP A 454 -15.50 -5.20 -10.34
N GLU A 455 -16.00 -5.75 -9.23
CA GLU A 455 -16.43 -5.02 -8.01
C GLU A 455 -15.28 -4.61 -7.07
N LEU A 456 -14.04 -5.02 -7.36
CA LEU A 456 -12.82 -4.74 -6.59
C LEU A 456 -11.84 -3.91 -7.43
N VAL A 457 -11.43 -2.73 -6.97
CA VAL A 457 -10.53 -1.81 -7.71
C VAL A 457 -9.40 -1.33 -6.80
N GLY A 458 -8.17 -1.31 -7.29
CA GLY A 458 -7.01 -0.81 -6.55
C GLY A 458 -7.10 0.70 -6.28
N ILE A 459 -6.94 1.10 -5.02
CA ILE A 459 -6.99 2.50 -4.56
C ILE A 459 -5.67 3.23 -4.85
N PRO A 460 -5.68 4.51 -5.26
CA PRO A 460 -4.45 5.29 -5.46
C PRO A 460 -3.82 5.75 -4.14
N VAL A 461 -2.51 5.57 -4.03
CA VAL A 461 -1.67 6.11 -2.95
C VAL A 461 -0.36 6.68 -3.54
N ILE A 462 0.24 7.62 -2.82
CA ILE A 462 1.56 8.18 -3.13
C ILE A 462 2.43 8.02 -1.88
N ASN A 463 3.65 7.54 -2.08
CA ASN A 463 4.69 7.50 -1.06
C ASN A 463 5.72 8.58 -1.36
N ILE A 464 6.23 9.26 -0.34
CA ILE A 464 7.16 10.37 -0.49
C ILE A 464 8.33 10.16 0.46
N GLN A 465 9.55 10.21 -0.06
CA GLN A 465 10.77 10.26 0.73
C GLN A 465 11.41 11.66 0.62
N LEU A 466 11.83 12.24 1.74
CA LEU A 466 12.39 13.59 1.84
C LEU A 466 13.67 13.56 2.70
N TRP A 467 14.81 13.88 2.09
CA TRP A 467 16.11 13.95 2.76
C TRP A 467 16.44 15.39 3.14
N PHE A 468 16.80 15.58 4.39
CA PHE A 468 17.18 16.89 4.94
C PHE A 468 18.68 16.98 5.18
N ASP A 469 19.24 18.18 5.02
CA ASP A 469 20.64 18.51 5.31
C ASP A 469 21.04 18.26 6.79
N ARG A 470 20.05 18.06 7.66
CA ARG A 470 20.16 18.06 9.12
C ARG A 470 19.20 17.06 9.75
N LYS A 471 19.58 16.58 10.94
CA LYS A 471 18.77 15.70 11.78
C LYS A 471 17.63 16.48 12.42
N LEU A 472 16.39 16.08 12.13
CA LEU A 472 15.18 16.59 12.73
C LEU A 472 14.93 15.94 14.10
N ASN A 473 14.30 16.67 15.01
CA ASN A 473 13.78 16.15 16.28
C ASN A 473 12.48 15.35 16.05
N SER A 474 12.59 14.23 15.35
CA SER A 474 11.46 13.37 14.98
C SER A 474 10.86 12.60 16.17
N ILE A 475 9.70 11.99 15.93
CA ILE A 475 9.20 10.88 16.74
C ILE A 475 10.04 9.63 16.48
N ASP A 476 10.27 8.86 17.55
CA ASP A 476 10.77 7.48 17.52
C ASP A 476 9.56 6.53 17.38
N GLY A 477 9.57 5.69 16.35
CA GLY A 477 8.41 4.95 15.87
C GLY A 477 7.55 5.71 14.85
N LEU A 478 6.41 5.10 14.50
CA LEU A 478 5.42 5.63 13.56
C LEU A 478 4.64 6.82 14.15
N CYS A 479 4.40 7.86 13.35
CA CYS A 479 3.52 8.97 13.72
C CYS A 479 2.33 9.11 12.75
N PHE A 480 1.13 9.25 13.29
CA PHE A 480 -0.07 9.67 12.55
C PHE A 480 -0.05 11.20 12.41
N SER A 481 0.07 11.73 11.19
CA SER A 481 0.24 13.17 10.92
C SER A 481 -1.00 14.02 11.20
N ARG A 482 -2.18 13.38 11.27
CA ARG A 482 -3.53 13.99 11.28
C ARG A 482 -3.69 15.11 10.23
N SER A 483 -3.02 14.96 9.09
CA SER A 483 -3.02 15.93 8.00
C SER A 483 -4.26 15.76 7.10
N PRO A 484 -4.76 16.83 6.46
CA PRO A 484 -5.70 16.71 5.34
C PRO A 484 -5.08 15.98 4.13
N LEU A 485 -3.75 16.02 3.96
CA LEU A 485 -3.04 15.46 2.79
C LEU A 485 -2.20 14.21 3.12
N LEU A 486 -1.57 14.20 4.29
CA LEU A 486 -0.72 13.09 4.74
C LEU A 486 -1.48 12.11 5.64
N SER A 487 -0.97 10.89 5.72
CA SER A 487 -1.48 9.79 6.53
C SER A 487 -0.53 9.55 7.72
N VAL A 488 0.30 8.51 7.64
CA VAL A 488 1.39 8.21 8.57
C VAL A 488 2.74 8.64 7.99
N TYR A 489 3.69 8.91 8.88
CA TYR A 489 5.09 9.15 8.52
C TYR A 489 6.04 8.58 9.58
N ALA A 490 7.30 8.40 9.20
CA ALA A 490 8.41 8.10 10.10
C ALA A 490 9.69 8.80 9.64
N ASP A 491 10.61 9.10 10.56
CA ASP A 491 12.01 9.35 10.18
C ASP A 491 12.71 8.01 10.05
N MET A 492 12.90 7.54 8.82
CA MET A 492 13.47 6.23 8.55
C MET A 492 14.94 6.16 8.99
N SER A 493 15.65 7.30 9.02
CA SER A 493 17.02 7.38 9.54
C SER A 493 17.13 7.23 11.07
N ASN A 494 16.00 7.07 11.77
CA ASN A 494 15.91 6.70 13.19
C ASN A 494 15.30 5.29 13.41
N ASN A 495 14.62 4.73 12.42
CA ASN A 495 13.78 3.53 12.57
C ASN A 495 14.29 2.31 11.77
N CYS A 496 14.87 2.54 10.60
CA CYS A 496 15.54 1.55 9.76
C CYS A 496 17.05 1.50 10.10
N GLU A 497 17.67 0.32 10.06
CA GLU A 497 19.11 0.17 10.38
C GLU A 497 20.00 0.48 9.17
N GLU A 498 19.59 0.03 7.97
CA GLU A 498 20.27 0.28 6.69
C GLU A 498 20.22 1.75 6.23
N TYR A 499 19.18 2.49 6.62
CA TYR A 499 18.99 3.91 6.26
C TYR A 499 19.45 4.88 7.38
N ALA A 500 20.16 4.39 8.40
CA ALA A 500 20.49 5.17 9.60
C ALA A 500 21.59 6.22 9.35
N ASP A 501 21.30 7.49 9.67
CA ASP A 501 22.24 8.61 9.60
C ASP A 501 22.17 9.42 10.91
N GLU A 502 23.30 9.68 11.58
CA GLU A 502 23.33 10.44 12.85
C GLU A 502 23.18 11.97 12.65
N LYS A 503 23.33 12.47 11.42
CA LYS A 503 23.48 13.89 11.08
C LYS A 503 22.37 14.44 10.19
N ARG A 504 21.75 13.59 9.36
CA ARG A 504 20.64 13.91 8.43
C ARG A 504 19.38 13.15 8.81
N SER A 505 18.22 13.67 8.41
CA SER A 505 16.94 12.95 8.50
C SER A 505 16.44 12.56 7.12
N MET A 506 15.84 11.37 7.02
CA MET A 506 15.07 10.92 5.85
C MET A 506 13.65 10.65 6.33
N LEU A 507 12.72 11.55 6.01
CA LEU A 507 11.31 11.37 6.33
C LEU A 507 10.64 10.59 5.20
N GLU A 508 10.02 9.47 5.54
CA GLU A 508 9.12 8.74 4.63
C GLU A 508 7.67 8.98 5.05
N LEU A 509 6.83 9.38 4.10
CA LEU A 509 5.47 9.86 4.32
C LEU A 509 4.49 9.24 3.33
N VAL A 510 3.40 8.68 3.85
CA VAL A 510 2.26 8.27 3.03
C VAL A 510 1.37 9.48 2.78
N PHE A 511 1.22 9.87 1.52
CA PHE A 511 0.28 10.91 1.09
C PHE A 511 -1.05 10.23 0.73
N ALA A 512 -2.12 10.55 1.46
CA ALA A 512 -3.44 9.97 1.27
C ALA A 512 -4.55 10.82 1.94
N PRO A 513 -5.76 10.88 1.36
CA PRO A 513 -6.17 10.29 0.07
C PRO A 513 -5.53 10.98 -1.15
N CYS A 514 -5.41 10.25 -2.25
CA CYS A 514 -4.78 10.76 -3.49
C CYS A 514 -5.76 11.12 -4.62
N SER A 515 -7.05 10.79 -4.50
CA SER A 515 -8.05 11.06 -5.55
C SER A 515 -9.47 11.31 -4.99
N PRO A 516 -10.40 11.85 -5.80
CA PRO A 516 -11.81 12.03 -5.41
C PRO A 516 -12.51 10.75 -4.95
N GLU A 517 -12.15 9.60 -5.51
CA GLU A 517 -12.67 8.29 -5.14
C GLU A 517 -12.19 7.87 -3.74
N ALA A 518 -10.95 8.25 -3.37
CA ALA A 518 -10.37 7.97 -2.06
C ALA A 518 -10.81 8.97 -0.97
N GLY A 519 -11.19 10.20 -1.33
CA GLY A 519 -11.51 11.26 -0.35
C GLY A 519 -11.10 12.67 -0.79
N ALA A 520 -10.02 12.78 -1.56
CA ALA A 520 -9.36 14.05 -1.84
C ALA A 520 -10.19 15.00 -2.70
N SER A 521 -10.14 16.30 -2.38
CA SER A 521 -10.69 17.38 -3.22
C SER A 521 -9.91 17.62 -4.52
N VAL A 522 -8.74 17.00 -4.67
CA VAL A 522 -7.81 17.13 -5.81
C VAL A 522 -7.33 15.73 -6.22
N ASN A 523 -7.19 15.49 -7.53
CA ASN A 523 -6.51 14.30 -8.03
C ASN A 523 -4.98 14.51 -7.95
N TRP A 524 -4.38 14.08 -6.85
CA TRP A 524 -2.93 14.21 -6.60
C TRP A 524 -2.08 13.26 -7.44
N ILE A 525 -2.63 12.13 -7.92
CA ILE A 525 -1.92 11.25 -8.87
C ILE A 525 -1.57 12.01 -10.17
N ALA A 526 -2.42 12.95 -10.58
CA ALA A 526 -2.23 13.78 -11.77
C ALA A 526 -1.43 15.09 -11.51
N LYS A 527 -0.88 15.30 -10.30
CA LYS A 527 -0.03 16.45 -9.97
C LYS A 527 1.44 16.17 -10.24
N THR A 528 2.21 17.23 -10.49
CA THR A 528 3.66 17.17 -10.63
C THR A 528 4.34 16.85 -9.30
N ASP A 529 5.54 16.28 -9.35
CA ASP A 529 6.34 15.93 -8.17
C ASP A 529 6.61 17.17 -7.32
N ALA A 530 6.94 18.29 -7.98
CA ALA A 530 7.10 19.60 -7.34
C ALA A 530 5.85 20.02 -6.56
N GLU A 531 4.64 19.97 -7.15
CA GLU A 531 3.39 20.33 -6.44
C GLU A 531 3.11 19.44 -5.23
N ILE A 532 3.45 18.15 -5.31
CA ILE A 532 3.25 17.16 -4.24
C ILE A 532 4.27 17.37 -3.11
N VAL A 533 5.53 17.63 -3.44
CA VAL A 533 6.58 18.00 -2.47
C VAL A 533 6.25 19.33 -1.81
N ASP A 534 5.84 20.35 -2.57
CA ASP A 534 5.40 21.66 -2.06
C ASP A 534 4.26 21.54 -1.05
N ALA A 535 3.27 20.69 -1.34
CA ALA A 535 2.13 20.43 -0.46
C ALA A 535 2.55 19.67 0.81
N THR A 536 3.48 18.73 0.68
CA THR A 536 4.05 17.96 1.80
C THR A 536 4.90 18.82 2.70
N MET A 537 5.75 19.69 2.13
CA MET A 537 6.57 20.65 2.87
C MET A 537 5.72 21.63 3.69
N LYS A 538 4.60 22.12 3.14
CA LYS A 538 3.64 22.96 3.88
C LYS A 538 3.02 22.24 5.09
N GLU A 539 2.76 20.94 4.99
CA GLU A 539 2.33 20.14 6.15
C GLU A 539 3.48 19.86 7.13
N LEU A 540 4.73 19.76 6.67
CA LEU A 540 5.90 19.69 7.53
C LEU A 540 6.16 21.00 8.30
N GLU A 541 5.77 22.17 7.79
CA GLU A 541 5.81 23.42 8.58
C GLU A 541 4.91 23.35 9.82
N ARG A 542 3.79 22.62 9.76
CA ARG A 542 2.89 22.37 10.91
C ARG A 542 3.45 21.31 11.87
N LEU A 543 4.11 20.29 11.33
CA LEU A 543 4.67 19.17 12.13
C LEU A 543 6.01 19.53 12.80
N PHE A 544 6.80 20.41 12.17
CA PHE A 544 8.15 20.81 12.59
C PHE A 544 8.35 22.35 12.56
N PRO A 545 7.50 23.15 13.23
CA PRO A 545 7.44 24.62 13.10
C PRO A 545 8.67 25.39 13.62
N THR A 546 9.66 24.69 14.18
CA THR A 546 10.94 25.24 14.67
C THR A 546 12.15 24.77 13.87
N GLU A 547 11.94 23.94 12.85
CA GLU A 547 12.97 23.26 12.06
C GLU A 547 12.70 23.35 10.55
N VAL A 548 11.44 23.31 10.11
CA VAL A 548 11.03 23.45 8.70
C VAL A 548 10.35 24.82 8.47
N GLY A 549 10.28 25.26 7.21
CA GLY A 549 9.49 26.44 6.78
C GLY A 549 10.18 27.81 6.89
N PRO A 550 9.58 28.85 6.28
CA PRO A 550 10.17 30.19 6.17
C PRO A 550 10.21 30.94 7.51
N HIS A 551 9.36 30.55 8.47
CA HIS A 551 9.30 31.13 9.81
C HIS A 551 10.39 30.61 10.75
N THR A 552 11.04 29.49 10.42
CA THR A 552 12.17 28.95 11.19
C THR A 552 13.43 29.79 10.98
N SER A 553 14.11 30.14 12.08
CA SER A 553 15.40 30.85 12.07
C SER A 553 16.46 30.10 11.26
N ILE A 554 17.23 30.80 10.42
CA ILE A 554 18.19 30.17 9.47
C ILE A 554 19.18 29.20 10.14
N GLU A 555 19.65 29.51 11.36
CA GLU A 555 20.52 28.65 12.17
C GLU A 555 19.90 27.30 12.55
N ARG A 556 18.57 27.16 12.51
CA ARG A 556 17.82 25.93 12.84
C ARG A 556 17.05 25.34 11.67
N ARG A 557 16.98 26.01 10.53
CA ARG A 557 16.28 25.51 9.35
C ARG A 557 16.97 24.24 8.85
N ALA A 558 16.19 23.18 8.70
CA ALA A 558 16.51 22.03 7.87
C ALA A 558 16.05 22.33 6.45
N ASN A 559 16.96 22.16 5.49
CA ASN A 559 16.70 22.36 4.08
C ASN A 559 16.50 20.99 3.42
N LEU A 560 15.52 20.90 2.53
CA LEU A 560 15.31 19.72 1.70
C LEU A 560 16.46 19.63 0.69
N VAL A 561 17.22 18.53 0.75
CA VAL A 561 18.35 18.26 -0.16
C VAL A 561 17.88 17.47 -1.37
N LYS A 562 16.97 16.52 -1.15
CA LYS A 562 16.52 15.52 -2.13
C LYS A 562 15.11 15.05 -1.79
N SER A 563 14.33 14.70 -2.81
CA SER A 563 12.94 14.26 -2.65
C SER A 563 12.50 13.31 -3.76
N THR A 564 11.69 12.32 -3.41
CA THR A 564 11.17 11.32 -4.36
C THR A 564 9.67 11.11 -4.15
N VAL A 565 8.90 10.92 -5.23
CA VAL A 565 7.43 10.81 -5.20
C VAL A 565 6.96 9.56 -5.95
N VAL A 566 6.84 8.44 -5.24
CA VAL A 566 6.42 7.17 -5.81
C VAL A 566 4.89 7.09 -5.87
N ARG A 567 4.34 7.05 -7.09
CA ARG A 567 2.90 6.96 -7.34
C ARG A 567 2.49 5.51 -7.55
N VAL A 568 1.47 5.05 -6.82
CA VAL A 568 0.86 3.72 -7.01
C VAL A 568 -0.65 3.89 -7.27
N PRO A 569 -1.07 4.10 -8.54
CA PRO A 569 -2.47 4.42 -8.87
C PRO A 569 -3.48 3.31 -8.54
N HIS A 570 -3.02 2.05 -8.49
CA HIS A 570 -3.81 0.89 -8.10
C HIS A 570 -3.01 0.07 -7.09
N SER A 571 -3.16 0.41 -5.80
CA SER A 571 -2.47 -0.25 -4.70
C SER A 571 -3.29 -1.42 -4.13
N VAL A 572 -3.66 -1.40 -2.85
CA VAL A 572 -4.58 -2.37 -2.25
C VAL A 572 -5.99 -2.20 -2.83
N TYR A 573 -6.85 -3.22 -2.74
CA TYR A 573 -8.24 -3.06 -3.18
C TYR A 573 -8.94 -2.04 -2.27
N ALA A 574 -9.68 -1.10 -2.84
CA ALA A 574 -10.46 -0.13 -2.09
C ALA A 574 -11.52 -0.84 -1.24
N ALA A 575 -11.36 -0.82 0.08
CA ALA A 575 -12.25 -1.45 1.04
C ALA A 575 -13.44 -0.54 1.38
N THR A 576 -14.14 -0.07 0.36
CA THR A 576 -15.38 0.70 0.50
C THR A 576 -16.55 -0.19 0.97
N PRO A 577 -17.73 0.36 1.28
CA PRO A 577 -18.86 -0.45 1.72
C PRO A 577 -19.27 -1.60 0.77
N GLY A 578 -19.60 -2.74 1.38
CA GLY A 578 -20.08 -3.95 0.74
C GLY A 578 -19.04 -4.66 -0.13
N ARG A 579 -17.74 -4.32 -0.04
CA ARG A 579 -16.69 -4.91 -0.89
C ARG A 579 -16.20 -6.28 -0.40
N ASN A 580 -16.24 -6.56 0.90
CA ASN A 580 -15.63 -7.76 1.50
C ASN A 580 -16.28 -9.07 0.99
N LYS A 581 -17.55 -9.00 0.54
CA LYS A 581 -18.30 -10.13 -0.04
C LYS A 581 -17.86 -10.57 -1.44
N PHE A 582 -17.21 -9.70 -2.22
CA PHE A 582 -16.76 -9.99 -3.59
C PHE A 582 -15.34 -10.57 -3.67
N ARG A 583 -14.63 -10.63 -2.54
CA ARG A 583 -13.26 -11.17 -2.45
C ARG A 583 -13.25 -12.67 -2.75
N PRO A 584 -12.50 -13.15 -3.76
CA PRO A 584 -12.54 -14.56 -4.20
C PRO A 584 -11.88 -15.50 -3.18
N SER A 585 -12.36 -16.75 -3.06
CA SER A 585 -11.59 -17.82 -2.40
C SER A 585 -10.29 -18.13 -3.16
N GLN A 586 -9.29 -18.69 -2.49
CA GLN A 586 -8.06 -19.16 -3.15
C GLN A 586 -8.35 -20.33 -4.11
N VAL A 587 -9.33 -21.18 -3.77
CA VAL A 587 -9.98 -22.09 -4.70
C VAL A 587 -10.69 -21.29 -5.80
N SER A 588 -10.41 -21.62 -7.07
CA SER A 588 -11.15 -21.15 -8.25
C SER A 588 -12.04 -22.26 -8.81
N PRO A 589 -13.02 -21.95 -9.69
CA PRO A 589 -13.85 -22.95 -10.36
C PRO A 589 -13.13 -23.68 -11.52
N ILE A 590 -11.92 -23.26 -11.87
CA ILE A 590 -11.08 -23.90 -12.89
C ILE A 590 -10.08 -24.81 -12.16
N ASP A 591 -10.04 -26.11 -12.50
CA ASP A 591 -9.39 -27.07 -11.59
C ASP A 591 -7.88 -26.83 -11.43
N ASN A 592 -7.17 -26.48 -12.50
CA ASN A 592 -5.74 -26.21 -12.44
C ASN A 592 -5.36 -24.75 -12.12
N PHE A 593 -6.31 -23.86 -11.79
CA PHE A 593 -6.05 -22.45 -11.49
C PHE A 593 -6.40 -22.07 -10.05
N VAL A 594 -5.49 -21.37 -9.38
CA VAL A 594 -5.57 -21.00 -7.96
C VAL A 594 -5.27 -19.50 -7.80
N MET A 595 -5.90 -18.88 -6.81
CA MET A 595 -5.82 -17.44 -6.57
C MET A 595 -5.01 -17.13 -5.30
N ALA A 596 -4.12 -16.14 -5.39
CA ALA A 596 -3.37 -15.60 -4.27
C ALA A 596 -3.33 -14.06 -4.36
N GLY A 597 -3.43 -13.39 -3.22
CA GLY A 597 -3.36 -11.93 -3.16
C GLY A 597 -3.94 -11.39 -1.86
N ASP A 598 -3.57 -10.18 -1.48
CA ASP A 598 -4.19 -9.44 -0.37
C ASP A 598 -5.72 -9.29 -0.57
N TYR A 599 -6.16 -9.01 -1.79
CA TYR A 599 -7.55 -8.92 -2.21
C TYR A 599 -8.33 -10.25 -2.11
N ALA A 600 -7.67 -11.41 -2.19
CA ALA A 600 -8.34 -12.69 -2.02
C ALA A 600 -8.90 -12.84 -0.59
N SER A 601 -9.87 -13.73 -0.41
CA SER A 601 -10.64 -13.90 0.84
C SER A 601 -9.74 -14.41 1.96
N GLN A 602 -9.34 -13.50 2.86
CA GLN A 602 -8.61 -13.82 4.09
C GLN A 602 -8.83 -12.74 5.17
N LYS A 603 -8.64 -13.10 6.45
CA LYS A 603 -9.09 -12.31 7.62
C LYS A 603 -8.26 -11.06 7.95
N TYR A 604 -7.16 -10.78 7.25
CA TYR A 604 -6.15 -9.74 7.54
C TYR A 604 -6.14 -8.52 6.59
N LEU A 605 -7.27 -8.20 5.95
CA LEU A 605 -7.45 -6.98 5.12
C LEU A 605 -6.45 -6.91 3.93
N GLY A 606 -6.41 -5.75 3.25
CA GLY A 606 -5.40 -5.42 2.24
C GLY A 606 -4.03 -5.12 2.87
N SER A 607 -3.29 -6.14 3.32
CA SER A 607 -2.02 -5.95 4.06
C SER A 607 -0.93 -6.96 3.68
N MET A 608 0.31 -6.71 4.12
CA MET A 608 1.43 -7.66 3.98
C MET A 608 1.12 -9.03 4.59
N GLU A 609 0.54 -9.05 5.78
CA GLU A 609 0.09 -10.26 6.47
C GLU A 609 -1.05 -10.97 5.72
N GLY A 610 -1.99 -10.20 5.17
CA GLY A 610 -3.03 -10.74 4.30
C GLY A 610 -2.48 -11.35 3.01
N ALA A 611 -1.47 -10.72 2.41
CA ALA A 611 -0.77 -11.21 1.25
C ALA A 611 -0.06 -12.55 1.53
N VAL A 612 0.72 -12.63 2.62
CA VAL A 612 1.43 -13.87 3.02
C VAL A 612 0.45 -14.98 3.39
N LEU A 613 -0.62 -14.69 4.14
CA LEU A 613 -1.65 -15.68 4.45
C LEU A 613 -2.34 -16.18 3.18
N SER A 614 -2.67 -15.32 2.21
CA SER A 614 -3.27 -15.79 0.96
C SER A 614 -2.31 -16.67 0.14
N GLY A 615 -0.99 -16.43 0.20
CA GLY A 615 -0.01 -17.32 -0.42
C GLY A 615 0.06 -18.69 0.26
N LYS A 616 0.01 -18.72 1.60
CA LYS A 616 -0.07 -19.95 2.41
C LYS A 616 -1.35 -20.75 2.12
N LEU A 617 -2.50 -20.08 2.00
CA LEU A 617 -3.79 -20.71 1.65
C LEU A 617 -3.80 -21.26 0.21
N ALA A 618 -3.19 -20.55 -0.75
CA ALA A 618 -3.03 -21.05 -2.11
C ALA A 618 -2.15 -22.32 -2.18
N ALA A 619 -1.09 -22.39 -1.35
CA ALA A 619 -0.29 -23.61 -1.20
C ALA A 619 -1.10 -24.77 -0.57
N GLU A 620 -1.92 -24.51 0.45
CA GLU A 620 -2.81 -25.53 1.03
C GLU A 620 -3.79 -26.10 -0.02
N VAL A 621 -4.41 -25.23 -0.83
CA VAL A 621 -5.36 -25.64 -1.89
C VAL A 621 -4.70 -26.61 -2.88
N ILE A 622 -3.46 -26.34 -3.31
CA ILE A 622 -2.72 -27.22 -4.23
C ILE A 622 -2.33 -28.54 -3.55
N CYS A 623 -1.93 -28.51 -2.28
CA CYS A 623 -1.62 -29.71 -1.51
C CYS A 623 -2.87 -30.60 -1.35
N ASP A 624 -4.00 -30.06 -0.91
CA ASP A 624 -5.26 -30.82 -0.75
C ASP A 624 -5.78 -31.32 -2.12
N LYS A 625 -5.71 -30.54 -3.20
CA LYS A 625 -6.01 -31.03 -4.57
C LYS A 625 -5.12 -32.20 -4.99
N THR A 626 -3.80 -32.10 -4.81
CA THR A 626 -2.85 -33.17 -5.14
C THR A 626 -3.07 -34.44 -4.29
N MET A 627 -3.63 -34.29 -3.08
CA MET A 627 -4.04 -35.41 -2.22
C MET A 627 -5.43 -35.99 -2.56
N GLY A 628 -6.08 -35.54 -3.64
CA GLY A 628 -7.44 -35.96 -4.01
C GLY A 628 -8.53 -35.45 -3.07
N ARG A 629 -8.21 -34.49 -2.18
CA ARG A 629 -9.12 -33.93 -1.17
C ARG A 629 -9.87 -32.74 -1.77
N SER A 630 -10.77 -33.00 -2.71
CA SER A 630 -11.54 -31.98 -3.42
C SER A 630 -12.27 -31.04 -2.44
N ASN A 631 -11.75 -29.81 -2.30
CA ASN A 631 -12.35 -28.69 -1.58
C ASN A 631 -12.75 -28.92 -0.11
N ARG A 632 -11.77 -29.20 0.77
CA ARG A 632 -11.94 -29.12 2.25
C ARG A 632 -12.57 -27.79 2.73
N TYR A 633 -12.38 -26.69 1.97
CA TYR A 633 -12.90 -25.35 2.29
C TYR A 633 -13.96 -24.82 1.30
N GLY A 634 -14.37 -25.61 0.30
CA GLY A 634 -15.33 -25.18 -0.72
C GLY A 634 -14.81 -24.13 -1.71
N LEU A 635 -15.65 -23.79 -2.69
CA LEU A 635 -15.59 -22.50 -3.38
C LEU A 635 -16.36 -21.49 -2.51
N ARG A 636 -15.83 -20.29 -2.26
CA ARG A 636 -16.63 -19.24 -1.57
C ARG A 636 -17.82 -18.90 -2.46
N GLU A 637 -19.03 -18.87 -1.88
CA GLU A 637 -20.23 -18.46 -2.59
C GLU A 637 -20.07 -17.04 -3.14
N VAL A 638 -20.30 -16.88 -4.44
CA VAL A 638 -20.28 -15.58 -5.12
C VAL A 638 -21.54 -14.81 -4.74
N HIS A 639 -21.44 -13.51 -4.46
CA HIS A 639 -22.61 -12.72 -4.07
C HIS A 639 -23.73 -12.75 -5.14
N SER A 640 -24.99 -12.84 -4.70
CA SER A 640 -26.16 -13.09 -5.56
C SER A 640 -26.37 -12.05 -6.66
N SER A 641 -25.94 -10.80 -6.44
CA SER A 641 -25.97 -9.73 -7.46
C SER A 641 -25.12 -10.03 -8.70
N VAL A 642 -24.11 -10.91 -8.59
CA VAL A 642 -23.27 -11.38 -9.71
C VAL A 642 -23.76 -12.72 -10.24
N GLN A 643 -24.22 -13.64 -9.37
CA GLN A 643 -24.80 -14.93 -9.81
C GLN A 643 -26.02 -14.74 -10.71
N GLY A 644 -26.91 -13.80 -10.37
CA GLY A 644 -28.17 -13.53 -11.09
C GLY A 644 -28.04 -12.59 -12.28
N ALA A 645 -26.84 -12.14 -12.63
CA ALA A 645 -26.62 -11.15 -13.69
C ALA A 645 -26.60 -11.79 -15.09
N VAL A 646 -27.11 -11.08 -16.10
CA VAL A 646 -26.97 -11.46 -17.51
C VAL A 646 -25.58 -11.04 -18.00
N LEU A 647 -24.59 -11.90 -17.75
CA LEU A 647 -23.19 -11.66 -18.05
C LEU A 647 -22.89 -11.88 -19.54
N LYS A 648 -22.25 -10.88 -20.17
CA LYS A 648 -21.73 -10.98 -21.55
C LYS A 648 -20.27 -11.42 -21.55
N GLU A 649 -19.85 -12.15 -22.58
CA GLU A 649 -18.42 -12.38 -22.85
C GLU A 649 -17.69 -11.05 -23.04
N ARG A 650 -16.45 -10.97 -22.54
CA ARG A 650 -15.52 -9.84 -22.66
C ARG A 650 -14.14 -10.42 -22.97
N SER A 651 -13.56 -10.02 -24.09
CA SER A 651 -12.16 -10.35 -24.39
C SER A 651 -11.21 -9.75 -23.36
N PRO A 652 -10.11 -10.43 -22.99
CA PRO A 652 -9.07 -9.83 -22.16
C PRO A 652 -8.58 -8.53 -22.83
N VAL A 653 -8.40 -7.48 -22.02
CA VAL A 653 -7.78 -6.23 -22.48
C VAL A 653 -6.28 -6.42 -22.76
N GLY A 654 -5.70 -7.52 -22.24
CA GLY A 654 -4.27 -7.79 -22.25
C GLY A 654 -3.50 -6.75 -21.44
N ILE A 655 -2.18 -6.86 -21.41
CA ILE A 655 -1.34 -5.79 -20.87
C ILE A 655 -0.78 -4.97 -22.04
N THR A 656 -1.28 -3.74 -22.14
CA THR A 656 -0.98 -2.78 -23.21
C THR A 656 0.18 -1.89 -22.77
N GLY A 657 1.25 -1.84 -23.56
CA GLY A 657 2.54 -1.32 -23.14
C GLY A 657 3.41 -2.41 -22.51
N ASN A 658 4.60 -2.63 -23.08
CA ASN A 658 5.82 -2.86 -22.33
C ASN A 658 6.67 -1.59 -22.40
N SER A 659 6.06 -0.40 -22.37
CA SER A 659 6.64 0.49 -21.38
C SER A 659 6.62 -0.34 -20.11
N PRO A 660 7.74 -0.57 -19.40
CA PRO A 660 7.53 -1.05 -18.08
C PRO A 660 6.66 -0.06 -17.34
N LEU A 661 6.29 1.18 -17.73
CA LEU A 661 5.28 1.98 -17.00
C LEU A 661 3.89 1.29 -16.87
N SER A 662 3.54 0.37 -17.76
CA SER A 662 2.42 -0.59 -17.57
C SER A 662 2.66 -1.65 -16.45
N PHE A 663 3.80 -1.52 -15.76
CA PHE A 663 4.50 -2.39 -14.82
C PHE A 663 5.60 -1.61 -13.96
N GLY A 664 5.67 -0.26 -13.91
CA GLY A 664 6.89 0.60 -13.61
C GLY A 664 8.12 0.81 -14.61
N GLY A 665 8.12 1.81 -15.54
CA GLY A 665 9.26 2.49 -16.30
C GLY A 665 9.90 2.03 -17.67
N GLY A 666 9.69 2.70 -18.85
CA GLY A 666 10.64 2.75 -20.03
C GLY A 666 10.21 2.32 -21.49
N GLN A 667 10.35 3.13 -22.56
CA GLN A 667 9.50 3.01 -23.80
C GLN A 667 9.99 2.32 -25.11
N GLN A 668 11.11 2.67 -25.78
CA GLN A 668 11.29 2.35 -27.23
C GLN A 668 11.32 0.85 -27.57
N GLU A 669 12.22 0.10 -26.92
CA GLU A 669 12.45 -1.34 -27.14
C GLU A 669 11.17 -2.19 -26.90
N TRP A 670 10.09 -1.60 -26.35
CA TRP A 670 8.77 -2.21 -26.32
C TRP A 670 8.23 -2.54 -27.72
N VAL A 671 8.17 -1.53 -28.59
CA VAL A 671 7.28 -1.54 -29.77
C VAL A 671 7.74 -2.61 -30.76
N GLU A 672 9.06 -2.67 -30.96
CA GLU A 672 9.77 -3.68 -31.75
C GLU A 672 9.51 -5.10 -31.21
N ARG A 673 9.58 -5.30 -29.89
CA ARG A 673 9.27 -6.58 -29.23
C ARG A 673 7.78 -6.98 -29.24
N LYS A 674 6.87 -6.14 -29.76
CA LYS A 674 5.48 -6.52 -30.07
C LYS A 674 5.23 -6.79 -31.56
N GLY A 675 6.24 -6.71 -32.41
CA GLY A 675 6.06 -6.81 -33.86
C GLY A 675 5.53 -5.51 -34.50
N GLY A 676 5.45 -4.41 -33.74
CA GLY A 676 5.44 -3.08 -34.33
C GLY A 676 6.83 -2.76 -34.90
N THR A 677 6.93 -1.87 -35.88
CA THR A 677 8.22 -1.42 -36.42
C THR A 677 8.41 0.05 -36.06
N VAL A 678 9.50 0.38 -35.36
CA VAL A 678 9.92 1.76 -35.13
C VAL A 678 10.89 2.14 -36.25
N VAL A 679 10.59 3.20 -36.99
CA VAL A 679 11.44 3.67 -38.11
C VAL A 679 12.02 5.04 -37.77
N CYS A 680 13.18 5.02 -37.12
CA CYS A 680 13.95 6.23 -36.83
C CYS A 680 14.65 6.77 -38.09
N SER A 681 15.05 8.05 -38.05
CA SER A 681 15.88 8.73 -39.07
C SER A 681 15.36 8.65 -40.52
N SER A 682 14.06 8.41 -40.72
CA SER A 682 13.40 8.37 -42.03
C SER A 682 12.04 9.06 -41.96
N PRO A 683 11.97 10.40 -41.83
CA PRO A 683 10.72 11.12 -41.66
C PRO A 683 9.74 10.90 -42.82
N VAL A 684 8.44 11.04 -42.53
CA VAL A 684 7.39 11.08 -43.56
C VAL A 684 7.60 12.33 -44.42
N LEU A 685 7.60 12.16 -45.74
CA LEU A 685 7.65 13.25 -46.71
C LEU A 685 6.27 13.58 -47.31
N GLU A 686 5.39 12.59 -47.44
CA GLU A 686 4.15 12.72 -48.20
C GLU A 686 3.09 11.72 -47.71
N ILE A 687 1.86 12.18 -47.53
CA ILE A 687 0.68 11.33 -47.32
C ILE A 687 0.07 11.08 -48.70
N LEU A 688 0.24 9.86 -49.23
CA LEU A 688 -0.31 9.49 -50.53
C LEU A 688 -1.75 9.02 -50.34
N LEU A 689 -2.69 9.68 -51.02
CA LEU A 689 -4.10 9.31 -51.02
C LEU A 689 -4.43 8.33 -52.15
N ASP A 690 -5.55 7.62 -52.02
CA ASP A 690 -6.18 7.01 -53.18
C ASP A 690 -6.87 8.06 -54.06
N GLU A 691 -7.06 7.75 -55.33
CA GLU A 691 -7.66 8.68 -56.30
C GLU A 691 -9.18 8.65 -56.27
N GLU A 692 -9.80 7.49 -55.98
CA GLU A 692 -11.25 7.30 -56.05
C GLU A 692 -12.00 7.83 -54.81
N ASP A 693 -11.56 7.47 -53.59
CA ASP A 693 -12.25 7.81 -52.34
C ASP A 693 -11.55 8.87 -51.47
N ASN A 694 -10.30 9.21 -51.77
CA ASN A 694 -9.45 10.16 -51.05
C ASN A 694 -9.05 9.73 -49.62
N THR A 695 -9.10 8.43 -49.31
CA THR A 695 -8.51 7.84 -48.10
C THR A 695 -6.98 7.77 -48.20
N VAL A 696 -6.29 7.52 -47.08
CA VAL A 696 -4.81 7.38 -47.08
C VAL A 696 -4.41 6.00 -47.59
N LYS A 697 -3.69 5.98 -48.70
CA LYS A 697 -3.18 4.78 -49.36
C LYS A 697 -1.87 4.30 -48.72
N CYS A 698 -0.93 5.21 -48.50
CA CYS A 698 0.33 4.94 -47.79
C CYS A 698 1.03 6.24 -47.36
N LEU A 699 2.00 6.12 -46.45
CA LEU A 699 2.96 7.17 -46.13
C LEU A 699 4.27 6.93 -46.89
N LYS A 700 4.84 7.97 -47.50
CA LYS A 700 6.15 7.92 -48.18
C LYS A 700 7.22 8.49 -47.26
N LEU A 701 8.32 7.77 -47.08
CA LEU A 701 9.40 8.12 -46.16
C LEU A 701 10.63 8.68 -46.90
N ALA A 702 11.46 9.45 -46.19
CA ALA A 702 12.66 10.09 -46.74
C ALA A 702 13.73 9.11 -47.26
N ASN A 703 13.71 7.86 -46.79
CA ASN A 703 14.56 6.78 -47.30
C ASN A 703 14.06 6.16 -48.63
N GLY A 704 12.97 6.70 -49.22
CA GLY A 704 12.38 6.23 -50.48
C GLY A 704 11.39 5.07 -50.35
N SER A 705 11.20 4.51 -49.15
CA SER A 705 10.19 3.47 -48.89
C SER A 705 8.79 4.04 -48.68
N THR A 706 7.78 3.17 -48.77
CA THR A 706 6.37 3.49 -48.49
C THR A 706 5.79 2.52 -47.46
N VAL A 707 5.07 3.05 -46.46
CA VAL A 707 4.45 2.28 -45.37
C VAL A 707 2.93 2.32 -45.50
N THR A 708 2.31 1.15 -45.52
CA THR A 708 0.85 0.93 -45.53
C THR A 708 0.36 0.48 -44.17
N ALA A 709 -0.78 1.00 -43.71
CA ALA A 709 -1.48 0.56 -42.51
C ALA A 709 -3.01 0.70 -42.70
N ASP A 710 -3.81 -0.05 -41.95
CA ASP A 710 -5.28 0.04 -41.99
C ASP A 710 -5.79 1.38 -41.40
N TYR A 711 -5.02 1.97 -40.49
CA TYR A 711 -5.27 3.27 -39.86
C TYR A 711 -3.96 4.03 -39.67
N TYR A 712 -4.01 5.35 -39.87
CA TYR A 712 -2.87 6.25 -39.70
C TYR A 712 -3.19 7.25 -38.59
N VAL A 713 -2.26 7.43 -37.65
CA VAL A 713 -2.37 8.39 -36.54
C VAL A 713 -1.19 9.34 -36.62
N SER A 714 -1.47 10.64 -36.62
CA SER A 714 -0.42 11.67 -36.60
C SER A 714 -0.16 12.14 -35.17
N ALA A 715 1.13 12.29 -34.83
CA ALA A 715 1.62 12.89 -33.61
C ALA A 715 2.80 13.86 -33.86
N VAL A 716 2.95 14.35 -35.11
CA VAL A 716 3.99 15.32 -35.47
C VAL A 716 3.56 16.75 -35.07
N PRO A 717 4.51 17.70 -34.90
CA PRO A 717 4.19 19.10 -34.65
C PRO A 717 3.27 19.70 -35.72
N VAL A 718 2.45 20.68 -35.33
CA VAL A 718 1.33 21.17 -36.17
C VAL A 718 1.77 21.67 -37.55
N ASP A 719 2.89 22.38 -37.66
CA ASP A 719 3.38 22.87 -38.95
C ASP A 719 4.00 21.77 -39.83
N VAL A 720 4.61 20.74 -39.23
CA VAL A 720 5.01 19.52 -39.95
C VAL A 720 3.77 18.77 -40.46
N LEU A 721 2.69 18.75 -39.67
CA LEU A 721 1.41 18.19 -40.14
C LEU A 721 0.84 19.01 -41.30
N LYS A 722 0.87 20.35 -41.26
CA LYS A 722 0.44 21.20 -42.39
C LYS A 722 1.16 20.86 -43.70
N TRP A 723 2.48 20.66 -43.66
CA TRP A 723 3.26 20.27 -44.85
C TRP A 723 2.86 18.89 -45.40
N LEU A 724 2.35 18.01 -44.55
CA LEU A 724 1.93 16.66 -44.90
C LEU A 724 0.45 16.54 -45.31
N ILE A 725 -0.39 17.56 -45.07
CA ILE A 725 -1.81 17.55 -45.48
C ILE A 725 -1.91 17.56 -47.01
N PRO A 726 -2.51 16.54 -47.65
CA PRO A 726 -2.64 16.51 -49.10
C PRO A 726 -3.51 17.64 -49.62
N THR A 727 -3.21 18.16 -50.82
CA THR A 727 -3.94 19.30 -51.41
C THR A 727 -5.45 19.07 -51.49
N LYS A 728 -5.91 17.82 -51.72
CA LYS A 728 -7.33 17.45 -51.70
C LYS A 728 -8.00 17.72 -50.34
N TRP A 729 -7.28 17.51 -49.23
CA TRP A 729 -7.77 17.64 -47.86
C TRP A 729 -7.75 19.08 -47.31
N SER A 730 -6.93 19.98 -47.89
CA SER A 730 -6.83 21.40 -47.48
C SER A 730 -8.16 22.19 -47.54
N THR A 731 -9.16 21.68 -48.25
CA THR A 731 -10.49 22.28 -48.34
C THR A 731 -11.45 21.85 -47.22
N ILE A 732 -11.12 20.77 -46.49
CA ILE A 732 -11.94 20.20 -45.41
C ILE A 732 -11.82 21.08 -44.16
N PRO A 733 -12.93 21.50 -43.52
CA PRO A 733 -12.90 22.40 -42.36
C PRO A 733 -12.02 21.92 -41.19
N TYR A 734 -11.97 20.60 -40.95
CA TYR A 734 -11.15 20.00 -39.90
C TYR A 734 -9.63 20.21 -40.11
N PHE A 735 -9.17 20.30 -41.36
CA PHE A 735 -7.76 20.58 -41.65
C PHE A 735 -7.50 22.08 -41.75
N ARG A 736 -8.42 22.86 -42.33
CA ARG A 736 -8.31 24.33 -42.38
C ARG A 736 -8.20 25.00 -41.01
N GLN A 737 -8.85 24.47 -39.97
CA GLN A 737 -8.72 25.03 -38.62
C GLN A 737 -7.27 25.00 -38.08
N LEU A 738 -6.39 24.19 -38.66
CA LEU A 738 -4.98 24.11 -38.28
C LEU A 738 -4.18 25.30 -38.83
N ASP A 739 -4.66 25.98 -39.88
CA ASP A 739 -3.98 27.16 -40.45
C ASP A 739 -3.84 28.30 -39.42
N GLU A 740 -4.81 28.42 -38.50
CA GLU A 740 -4.84 29.36 -37.37
C GLU A 740 -3.81 29.01 -36.26
N LEU A 741 -3.26 27.79 -36.25
CA LEU A 741 -2.33 27.30 -35.22
C LEU A 741 -0.88 27.48 -35.68
N VAL A 742 -0.30 28.65 -35.44
CA VAL A 742 1.12 28.93 -35.77
C VAL A 742 2.03 28.37 -34.66
N GLY A 743 2.91 27.44 -34.99
CA GLY A 743 3.99 27.02 -34.10
C GLY A 743 5.02 28.13 -33.91
N ILE A 744 5.46 28.34 -32.67
CA ILE A 744 6.54 29.27 -32.34
C ILE A 744 7.87 28.50 -32.38
N PRO A 745 8.80 28.87 -33.28
CA PRO A 745 10.11 28.24 -33.35
C PRO A 745 10.99 28.63 -32.15
N VAL A 746 11.90 27.73 -31.79
CA VAL A 746 12.95 27.91 -30.77
C VAL A 746 14.24 27.31 -31.32
N ILE A 747 15.38 27.94 -31.06
CA ILE A 747 16.68 27.34 -31.42
C ILE A 747 17.29 26.77 -30.15
N ASN A 748 17.58 25.48 -30.13
CA ASN A 748 18.33 24.83 -29.07
C ASN A 748 19.80 24.69 -29.49
N ILE A 749 20.71 25.07 -28.61
CA ILE A 749 22.14 25.23 -28.87
C ILE A 749 22.89 24.41 -27.82
N GLN A 750 23.81 23.56 -28.24
CA GLN A 750 24.67 22.77 -27.35
C GLN A 750 26.14 23.16 -27.58
N LEU A 751 26.79 23.69 -26.55
CA LEU A 751 28.17 24.20 -26.56
C LEU A 751 29.09 23.37 -25.65
N TRP A 752 30.08 22.71 -26.23
CA TRP A 752 31.12 21.99 -25.50
C TRP A 752 32.36 22.88 -25.30
N PHE A 753 32.63 23.24 -24.04
CA PHE A 753 33.81 24.00 -23.65
C PHE A 753 35.00 23.07 -23.37
N ASP A 754 36.21 23.52 -23.71
CA ASP A 754 37.47 22.78 -23.44
C ASP A 754 37.84 22.72 -21.95
N ARG A 755 37.08 23.47 -21.13
CA ARG A 755 37.21 23.69 -19.69
C ARG A 755 35.86 23.56 -18.99
N LYS A 756 35.89 23.33 -17.68
CA LYS A 756 34.70 23.43 -16.82
C LYS A 756 34.31 24.90 -16.59
N LEU A 757 33.01 25.16 -16.60
CA LEU A 757 32.37 26.37 -16.09
C LEU A 757 31.75 26.01 -14.73
N ASN A 758 32.00 26.83 -13.71
CA ASN A 758 31.71 26.49 -12.30
C ASN A 758 30.51 27.28 -11.76
N SER A 759 30.03 28.27 -12.51
CA SER A 759 28.92 29.16 -12.18
C SER A 759 27.53 28.64 -12.58
N ILE A 760 27.42 27.43 -13.12
CA ILE A 760 26.18 26.87 -13.70
C ILE A 760 25.88 25.51 -13.07
N ASP A 761 24.92 25.49 -12.17
CA ASP A 761 24.39 24.30 -11.51
C ASP A 761 22.86 24.37 -11.54
N GLY A 762 22.20 23.23 -11.77
CA GLY A 762 20.77 23.18 -12.07
C GLY A 762 20.35 23.86 -13.40
N LEU A 763 19.04 23.98 -13.58
CA LEU A 763 18.39 24.66 -14.71
C LEU A 763 18.29 26.18 -14.44
N CYS A 764 18.92 26.99 -15.29
CA CYS A 764 19.06 28.43 -15.11
C CYS A 764 18.20 29.24 -16.08
N PHE A 765 17.30 30.08 -15.57
CA PHE A 765 16.51 31.01 -16.39
C PHE A 765 17.26 32.32 -16.64
N SER A 766 17.29 32.77 -17.89
CA SER A 766 18.00 33.99 -18.29
C SER A 766 17.11 35.24 -18.26
N ARG A 767 17.75 36.40 -18.20
CA ARG A 767 17.13 37.72 -18.47
C ARG A 767 17.63 38.36 -19.77
N SER A 768 18.38 37.58 -20.56
CA SER A 768 18.78 37.94 -21.92
C SER A 768 17.55 38.22 -22.80
N PRO A 769 17.66 39.11 -23.79
CA PRO A 769 16.64 39.27 -24.84
C PRO A 769 16.66 38.12 -25.88
N LEU A 770 17.57 37.15 -25.74
CA LEU A 770 17.89 36.12 -26.72
C LEU A 770 17.84 34.70 -26.10
N LEU A 771 18.54 34.49 -24.99
CA LEU A 771 18.45 33.26 -24.19
C LEU A 771 17.22 33.31 -23.27
N SER A 772 16.47 32.21 -23.20
CA SER A 772 15.36 32.04 -22.25
C SER A 772 15.74 31.16 -21.06
N VAL A 773 16.36 30.01 -21.31
CA VAL A 773 16.82 29.04 -20.30
C VAL A 773 18.09 28.35 -20.78
N TYR A 774 18.95 27.94 -19.86
CA TYR A 774 20.16 27.14 -20.12
C TYR A 774 20.52 26.25 -18.92
N ALA A 775 21.32 25.21 -19.14
CA ALA A 775 21.91 24.36 -18.10
C ALA A 775 23.28 23.84 -18.55
N ASP A 776 24.18 23.51 -17.61
CA ASP A 776 25.36 22.70 -17.92
C ASP A 776 25.00 21.23 -17.76
N MET A 777 24.75 20.55 -18.88
CA MET A 777 24.38 19.14 -18.94
C MET A 777 25.48 18.23 -18.40
N SER A 778 26.74 18.70 -18.37
CA SER A 778 27.84 17.96 -17.73
C SER A 778 27.86 18.03 -16.20
N ASN A 779 26.93 18.80 -15.61
CA ASN A 779 26.59 18.77 -14.18
C ASN A 779 25.20 18.12 -13.94
N ASN A 780 24.32 18.13 -14.94
CA ASN A 780 22.89 17.81 -14.80
C ASN A 780 22.44 16.51 -15.50
N CYS A 781 23.33 15.78 -16.21
CA CYS A 781 22.97 14.59 -16.95
C CYS A 781 24.15 13.59 -17.07
N GLU A 782 23.95 12.34 -16.64
CA GLU A 782 24.99 11.29 -16.58
C GLU A 782 25.69 11.07 -17.95
N GLU A 783 24.95 11.06 -19.06
CA GLU A 783 25.50 10.83 -20.42
C GLU A 783 26.54 11.89 -20.83
N TYR A 784 26.50 13.08 -20.24
CA TYR A 784 27.37 14.21 -20.57
C TYR A 784 28.33 14.59 -19.43
N ALA A 785 28.37 13.81 -18.34
CA ALA A 785 29.14 14.12 -17.14
C ALA A 785 30.67 14.15 -17.39
N ASP A 786 31.29 15.30 -17.15
CA ASP A 786 32.75 15.50 -17.27
C ASP A 786 33.23 16.49 -16.19
N GLU A 787 34.20 16.09 -15.35
CA GLU A 787 34.75 16.95 -14.29
C GLU A 787 35.57 18.14 -14.82
N LYS A 788 35.99 18.11 -16.09
CA LYS A 788 36.99 19.00 -16.68
C LYS A 788 36.44 19.87 -17.80
N ARG A 789 35.23 19.57 -18.29
CA ARG A 789 34.60 20.20 -19.46
C ARG A 789 33.14 20.50 -19.17
N SER A 790 32.60 21.52 -19.83
CA SER A 790 31.18 21.87 -19.73
C SER A 790 30.45 21.62 -21.05
N MET A 791 29.21 21.14 -20.96
CA MET A 791 28.30 20.99 -22.09
C MET A 791 27.06 21.83 -21.79
N LEU A 792 27.04 23.07 -22.25
CA LEU A 792 25.89 23.95 -22.02
C LEU A 792 24.83 23.66 -23.07
N GLU A 793 23.62 23.34 -22.63
CA GLU A 793 22.42 23.32 -23.47
C GLU A 793 21.63 24.61 -23.23
N LEU A 794 21.25 25.32 -24.29
CA LEU A 794 20.72 26.68 -24.24
C LEU A 794 19.57 26.89 -25.23
N VAL A 795 18.45 27.46 -24.76
CA VAL A 795 17.26 27.74 -25.60
C VAL A 795 17.17 29.22 -25.96
N PHE A 796 17.43 29.52 -27.24
CA PHE A 796 17.12 30.80 -27.88
C PHE A 796 15.61 30.93 -28.13
N ALA A 797 14.96 31.81 -27.36
CA ALA A 797 13.56 32.16 -27.51
C ALA A 797 13.31 33.57 -26.95
N PRO A 798 12.68 34.50 -27.71
CA PRO A 798 12.18 34.33 -29.08
C PRO A 798 13.30 34.35 -30.13
N CYS A 799 13.19 33.48 -31.14
CA CYS A 799 14.18 33.39 -32.23
C CYS A 799 13.69 33.92 -33.60
N SER A 800 12.41 34.29 -33.73
CA SER A 800 11.83 34.84 -34.96
C SER A 800 11.00 36.12 -34.71
N PRO A 801 10.79 36.98 -35.73
CA PRO A 801 10.00 38.21 -35.58
C PRO A 801 8.53 37.95 -35.22
N GLU A 802 7.98 36.83 -35.68
CA GLU A 802 6.61 36.38 -35.37
C GLU A 802 6.48 36.00 -33.88
N ALA A 803 7.58 35.52 -33.27
CA ALA A 803 7.72 35.28 -31.84
C ALA A 803 8.08 36.55 -31.04
N GLY A 804 8.28 37.70 -31.71
CA GLY A 804 8.65 38.98 -31.09
C GLY A 804 10.15 39.29 -31.04
N ALA A 805 11.01 38.50 -31.71
CA ALA A 805 12.45 38.80 -31.80
C ALA A 805 12.73 40.00 -32.72
N SER A 806 13.72 40.82 -32.38
CA SER A 806 14.18 41.94 -33.21
C SER A 806 14.98 41.51 -34.46
N VAL A 807 15.40 40.24 -34.51
CA VAL A 807 16.18 39.62 -35.57
C VAL A 807 15.58 38.24 -35.83
N ASN A 808 15.50 37.83 -37.10
CA ASN A 808 15.18 36.45 -37.46
C ASN A 808 16.45 35.60 -37.35
N TRP A 809 16.62 34.91 -36.21
CA TRP A 809 17.77 34.07 -35.91
C TRP A 809 17.75 32.73 -36.66
N ILE A 810 16.58 32.25 -37.07
CA ILE A 810 16.42 31.04 -37.91
C ILE A 810 17.03 31.26 -39.30
N ALA A 811 17.03 32.50 -39.78
CA ALA A 811 17.67 32.91 -41.03
C ALA A 811 19.17 33.23 -40.88
N LYS A 812 19.80 32.92 -39.74
CA LYS A 812 21.23 33.14 -39.48
C LYS A 812 22.05 31.87 -39.65
N THR A 813 23.33 32.05 -39.95
CA THR A 813 24.29 30.93 -39.96
C THR A 813 24.64 30.49 -38.54
N ASP A 814 25.03 29.22 -38.36
CA ASP A 814 25.46 28.70 -37.06
C ASP A 814 26.58 29.54 -36.43
N ALA A 815 27.48 30.10 -37.24
CA ALA A 815 28.54 30.98 -36.78
C ALA A 815 28.02 32.32 -36.22
N GLU A 816 26.98 32.92 -36.83
CA GLU A 816 26.34 34.13 -36.30
C GLU A 816 25.50 33.84 -35.05
N ILE A 817 24.87 32.65 -34.99
CA ILE A 817 24.14 32.19 -33.82
C ILE A 817 25.09 32.02 -32.64
N VAL A 818 26.19 31.26 -32.81
CA VAL A 818 27.20 31.01 -31.76
C VAL A 818 27.94 32.28 -31.34
N ASP A 819 28.26 33.18 -32.28
CA ASP A 819 28.85 34.49 -31.96
C ASP A 819 27.90 35.34 -31.09
N ALA A 820 26.59 35.27 -31.31
CA ALA A 820 25.60 35.89 -30.45
C ALA A 820 25.44 35.16 -29.09
N THR A 821 25.41 33.82 -29.08
CA THR A 821 25.33 33.04 -27.83
C THR A 821 26.53 33.32 -26.94
N MET A 822 27.73 33.38 -27.52
CA MET A 822 28.96 33.68 -26.78
C MET A 822 28.95 35.11 -26.23
N LYS A 823 28.49 36.11 -26.99
CA LYS A 823 28.36 37.50 -26.48
C LYS A 823 27.34 37.63 -25.34
N GLU A 824 26.30 36.81 -25.31
CA GLU A 824 25.40 36.73 -24.16
C GLU A 824 26.04 35.98 -22.98
N LEU A 825 26.79 34.90 -23.23
CA LEU A 825 27.52 34.16 -22.18
C LEU A 825 28.70 34.97 -21.59
N GLU A 826 29.37 35.81 -22.36
CA GLU A 826 30.35 36.79 -21.87
C GLU A 826 29.72 37.82 -20.91
N GLN A 827 28.45 38.19 -21.12
CA GLN A 827 27.72 39.11 -20.25
C GLN A 827 27.18 38.40 -18.99
N LEU A 828 26.74 37.14 -19.11
CA LEU A 828 26.24 36.33 -17.99
C LEU A 828 27.37 35.81 -17.10
N PHE A 829 28.51 35.45 -17.68
CA PHE A 829 29.64 34.78 -17.02
C PHE A 829 31.01 35.43 -17.33
N PRO A 830 31.18 36.76 -17.12
CA PRO A 830 32.38 37.51 -17.53
C PRO A 830 33.69 37.08 -16.85
N THR A 831 33.62 36.22 -15.82
CA THR A 831 34.79 35.61 -15.16
C THR A 831 35.19 34.26 -15.75
N GLU A 832 34.34 33.64 -16.58
CA GLU A 832 34.54 32.28 -17.09
C GLU A 832 34.45 32.20 -18.62
N VAL A 833 33.63 33.03 -19.26
CA VAL A 833 33.52 33.20 -20.72
C VAL A 833 34.03 34.58 -21.12
N GLY A 834 34.88 34.65 -22.15
CA GLY A 834 35.47 35.88 -22.67
C GLY A 834 36.03 35.71 -24.09
N PRO A 835 36.62 36.76 -24.70
CA PRO A 835 36.94 36.80 -26.14
C PRO A 835 38.01 35.82 -26.65
N HIS A 836 38.52 34.95 -25.77
CA HIS A 836 39.51 33.91 -26.04
C HIS A 836 39.08 32.52 -25.50
N THR A 837 37.82 32.38 -25.01
CA THR A 837 37.28 31.10 -24.54
C THR A 837 36.99 30.18 -25.73
N SER A 838 37.66 29.03 -25.77
CA SER A 838 37.48 28.01 -26.81
C SER A 838 36.19 27.21 -26.60
N ILE A 839 35.50 26.95 -27.70
CA ILE A 839 34.47 25.91 -27.83
C ILE A 839 35.10 24.79 -28.66
N GLU A 840 35.08 23.55 -28.16
CA GLU A 840 35.56 22.38 -28.94
C GLU A 840 34.55 21.97 -30.02
N ARG A 841 33.26 22.09 -29.70
CA ARG A 841 32.14 21.67 -30.57
C ARG A 841 30.89 22.50 -30.27
N CYS A 842 30.15 22.81 -31.32
CA CYS A 842 28.76 23.29 -31.24
C CYS A 842 27.84 22.29 -31.94
N ALA A 843 26.57 22.21 -31.51
CA ALA A 843 25.47 21.63 -32.27
C ALA A 843 24.23 22.52 -32.12
N ASN A 844 23.54 22.81 -33.22
CA ASN A 844 22.31 23.60 -33.24
C ASN A 844 21.14 22.73 -33.73
N LEU A 845 19.97 22.93 -33.12
CA LEU A 845 18.70 22.31 -33.47
C LEU A 845 17.63 23.42 -33.56
N VAL A 846 16.79 23.36 -34.58
CA VAL A 846 15.80 24.40 -34.97
C VAL A 846 14.44 23.75 -35.24
#